data_AF-A0A3D5FWT5-F1
#
_entry.id   AF-A0A3D5FWT5-F1
#
_cell.length_a   1.000
_cell.length_b   1.000
_cell.length_c   1.000
_cell.angle_alpha   90.00
_cell.angle_beta   90.00
_cell.angle_gamma   90.00
#
_symmetry.space_group_name_H-M   'P 1'
#
loop_
_entity.id
_entity.type
_entity.pdbx_description
1 polymer ?
#
loop_
_entity_poly.entity_id
_entity_poly.type
_entity_poly.pdbx_seq_one_letter_code
_entity_poly.pdbx_strand_id
1 'polypeptide(L)'
;MVPKSVPSTALVATVAVTLLLAGCRKSDVEVFGFGADGIQLPYEASMVGSETCGLCHQDHVEWQETNHMAQSGRLVTPENRHRWFSDEQLARPTKRPASAVSRGPRFRRTEGGVALEHDGLPPARVDAIFGSGAHGLTPVEINGATAVRELSVSFLAGPGIWIPTPGQEMSLESLGHVMPDEDAARCVGCHATGLAWKKGKLDVEGSAVGVQCERCHGPGSAHVEAMVRRKEDVRIFNPASLPSKQQVEFCGQCHRKVSDLDPDQILNDTPETARHAGTALMLSACFTESPPQNSISCLDCHDPHQNISADDPFNAACLNCHTSPLTDHTESLDASADCVRCHMKKTRGLGHIEFTSHWIRSPAQGIVTEDPQRRQLVSHLDSAYREVLRDEQLGPMAKSDVLVRTAMTTAMLGQPGAAQDLAAALALQPRYAARLKIATEYSRAGDANEAVRVVEAAIEAEPRRSEAFERLVKLYDQRGDPERSIQTVLSWSQRIPGDVRLGQFLMSQNRFDEAEAHFRRGLEIEPQSAASHVQLGNLRRRRGEFAESVEHYRRAVDIAPEYVDAFVKLGQTLSAGGDASGALVHLQRAVSLDPASGPAHAELGMVLARTGDYEAASAQFEAALVADSTSSRAHWGMGRVRESQGDLAAAAAHYRTSAGIRANPEVFSRLAWILATAPDEGV
;
A
#
# COMPACT_ATOMS: atom_id res chain seq x y z
N MET A 1 43.84 -4.63 1.78
CA MET A 1 44.88 -4.61 0.73
C MET A 1 44.74 -5.90 -0.09
N VAL A 2 44.14 -5.82 -1.27
CA VAL A 2 44.06 -6.93 -2.25
C VAL A 2 45.07 -6.61 -3.34
N PRO A 3 45.88 -7.56 -3.84
CA PRO A 3 46.94 -7.25 -4.80
C PRO A 3 46.32 -6.76 -6.11
N LYS A 4 46.76 -5.56 -6.53
CA LYS A 4 46.56 -5.02 -7.88
C LYS A 4 47.25 -5.95 -8.89
N SER A 5 46.57 -7.00 -9.36
CA SER A 5 47.06 -7.73 -10.53
C SER A 5 46.69 -6.90 -11.77
N VAL A 6 47.71 -6.50 -12.53
CA VAL A 6 47.51 -5.85 -13.82
C VAL A 6 46.86 -6.88 -14.76
N PRO A 7 45.76 -6.56 -15.46
CA PRO A 7 45.09 -7.50 -16.34
C PRO A 7 46.06 -8.02 -17.43
N SER A 8 45.97 -9.31 -17.73
CA SER A 8 46.81 -9.96 -18.75
C SER A 8 46.61 -9.29 -20.12
N THR A 9 47.60 -9.36 -21.01
CA THR A 9 47.51 -8.82 -22.38
C THR A 9 46.34 -9.40 -23.17
N ALA A 10 45.94 -10.64 -22.88
CA ALA A 10 44.76 -11.28 -23.45
C ALA A 10 43.45 -10.63 -22.94
N LEU A 11 43.34 -10.32 -21.65
CA LEU A 11 42.18 -9.65 -21.08
C LEU A 11 42.03 -8.22 -21.62
N VAL A 12 43.13 -7.48 -21.77
CA VAL A 12 43.14 -6.15 -22.40
C VAL A 12 42.69 -6.19 -23.87
N ALA A 13 43.12 -7.21 -24.62
CA ALA A 13 42.67 -7.42 -25.99
C ALA A 13 41.17 -7.77 -26.07
N THR A 14 40.67 -8.61 -25.17
CA THR A 14 39.23 -8.95 -25.08
C THR A 14 38.39 -7.72 -24.73
N VAL A 15 38.78 -6.94 -23.71
CA VAL A 15 38.07 -5.70 -23.32
C VAL A 15 38.08 -4.68 -24.46
N ALA A 16 39.20 -4.50 -25.15
CA ALA A 16 39.29 -3.60 -26.30
C ALA A 16 38.42 -4.05 -27.49
N VAL A 17 38.37 -5.36 -27.77
CA VAL A 17 37.49 -5.93 -28.80
C VAL A 17 36.02 -5.80 -28.40
N THR A 18 35.66 -6.01 -27.14
CA THR A 18 34.28 -5.82 -26.64
C THR A 18 33.86 -4.35 -26.74
N LEU A 19 34.71 -3.40 -26.38
CA LEU A 19 34.43 -1.96 -26.55
C LEU A 19 34.29 -1.55 -28.02
N LEU A 20 35.07 -2.17 -28.93
CA LEU A 20 34.99 -1.93 -30.37
C LEU A 20 33.77 -2.59 -31.03
N LEU A 21 33.37 -3.79 -30.60
CA LEU A 21 32.20 -4.52 -31.09
C LEU A 21 30.88 -4.02 -30.47
N ALA A 22 30.92 -3.52 -29.24
CA ALA A 22 29.77 -2.94 -28.54
C ALA A 22 29.45 -1.51 -29.01
N GLY A 23 30.10 -1.03 -30.09
CA GLY A 23 29.76 0.18 -30.85
C GLY A 23 29.02 1.21 -30.01
N CYS A 24 29.76 1.96 -29.18
CA CYS A 24 29.27 3.01 -28.30
C CYS A 24 27.96 3.63 -28.80
N ARG A 25 26.86 3.39 -28.09
CA ARG A 25 25.74 4.32 -27.85
C ARG A 25 24.64 3.63 -27.01
N LYS A 26 24.87 3.56 -25.70
CA LYS A 26 23.83 3.94 -24.73
C LYS A 26 24.06 5.40 -24.30
N SER A 27 24.41 6.28 -25.25
CA SER A 27 24.64 7.71 -25.00
C SER A 27 23.38 8.44 -24.53
N ASP A 28 22.22 7.84 -24.77
CA ASP A 28 20.91 8.43 -24.50
C ASP A 28 20.25 7.79 -23.26
N VAL A 29 21.02 7.03 -22.46
CA VAL A 29 20.56 6.47 -21.18
C VAL A 29 21.01 7.40 -20.06
N GLU A 30 20.04 8.03 -19.42
CA GLU A 30 20.26 8.86 -18.24
C GLU A 30 20.53 7.96 -17.03
N VAL A 31 21.68 8.14 -16.39
CA VAL A 31 22.08 7.35 -15.22
C VAL A 31 21.62 8.06 -13.96
N PHE A 32 20.83 7.37 -13.15
CA PHE A 32 20.25 7.98 -11.97
C PHE A 32 21.32 8.44 -10.98
N GLY A 33 21.14 9.66 -10.47
CA GLY A 33 22.02 10.24 -9.46
C GLY A 33 23.31 10.84 -10.00
N PHE A 34 23.50 10.85 -11.33
CA PHE A 34 24.69 11.41 -11.99
C PHE A 34 24.29 12.30 -13.17
N GLY A 35 25.20 13.16 -13.60
CA GLY A 35 24.97 14.08 -14.71
C GLY A 35 24.34 15.39 -14.27
N ALA A 36 23.68 16.10 -15.20
CA ALA A 36 23.15 17.45 -15.02
C ALA A 36 22.47 17.62 -13.66
N ASP A 37 21.53 16.73 -13.35
CA ASP A 37 20.64 16.83 -12.20
C ASP A 37 21.07 15.99 -10.98
N GLY A 38 22.36 15.63 -10.91
CA GLY A 38 22.92 14.76 -9.88
C GLY A 38 24.39 15.02 -9.58
N ILE A 39 25.11 13.97 -9.19
CA ILE A 39 26.54 14.06 -8.92
C ILE A 39 27.29 14.32 -10.24
N GLN A 40 27.90 15.50 -10.33
CA GLN A 40 28.76 15.88 -11.44
C GLN A 40 30.10 15.16 -11.34
N LEU A 41 30.38 14.29 -12.31
CA LEU A 41 31.66 13.61 -12.40
C LEU A 41 32.71 14.55 -13.01
N PRO A 42 33.98 14.49 -12.57
CA PRO A 42 35.05 15.32 -13.12
C PRO A 42 35.51 14.87 -14.51
N TYR A 43 34.78 13.95 -15.15
CA TYR A 43 35.08 13.34 -16.43
C TYR A 43 33.78 13.00 -17.18
N GLU A 44 33.85 13.00 -18.51
CA GLU A 44 32.79 12.45 -19.34
C GLU A 44 32.89 10.93 -19.40
N ALA A 45 31.79 10.24 -19.14
CA ALA A 45 31.72 8.79 -19.21
C ALA A 45 30.33 8.33 -19.66
N SER A 46 30.27 7.11 -20.18
CA SER A 46 29.06 6.42 -20.59
C SER A 46 29.00 5.06 -19.90
N MET A 47 27.79 4.51 -19.84
CA MET A 47 27.52 3.19 -19.27
C MET A 47 28.26 2.09 -20.02
N VAL A 48 28.87 1.16 -19.30
CA VAL A 48 29.53 -0.03 -19.86
C VAL A 48 28.86 -1.35 -19.48
N GLY A 49 28.01 -1.34 -18.45
CA GLY A 49 27.28 -2.48 -17.93
C GLY A 49 28.12 -3.39 -17.02
N SER A 50 27.43 -4.11 -16.11
CA SER A 50 28.07 -5.05 -15.17
C SER A 50 28.88 -6.15 -15.85
N GLU A 51 28.50 -6.60 -17.05
CA GLU A 51 29.26 -7.61 -17.81
C GLU A 51 30.68 -7.14 -18.14
N THR A 52 30.82 -5.88 -18.59
CA THR A 52 32.13 -5.28 -18.88
C THR A 52 32.94 -5.11 -17.60
N CYS A 53 32.31 -4.66 -16.50
CA CYS A 53 32.96 -4.57 -15.20
C CYS A 53 33.46 -5.94 -14.71
N GLY A 54 32.71 -7.01 -14.97
CA GLY A 54 33.03 -8.38 -14.59
C GLY A 54 34.30 -8.95 -15.22
N LEU A 55 34.76 -8.39 -16.34
CA LEU A 55 36.04 -8.77 -16.96
C LEU A 55 37.24 -8.48 -16.03
N CYS A 56 37.14 -7.44 -15.18
CA CYS A 56 38.18 -7.06 -14.22
C CYS A 56 37.77 -7.33 -12.76
N HIS A 57 36.47 -7.39 -12.48
CA HIS A 57 35.89 -7.51 -11.13
C HIS A 57 34.98 -8.74 -11.01
N GLN A 58 35.42 -9.88 -11.53
CA GLN A 58 34.63 -11.10 -11.60
C GLN A 58 34.04 -11.51 -10.23
N ASP A 59 34.85 -11.51 -9.18
CA ASP A 59 34.40 -11.84 -7.82
C ASP A 59 33.25 -10.93 -7.36
N HIS A 60 33.34 -9.62 -7.61
CA HIS A 60 32.28 -8.68 -7.21
C HIS A 60 31.01 -8.85 -8.04
N VAL A 61 31.12 -9.21 -9.32
CA VAL A 61 29.95 -9.45 -10.18
C VAL A 61 29.28 -10.75 -9.76
N GLU A 62 30.01 -11.86 -9.61
CA GLU A 62 29.46 -13.13 -9.12
C GLU A 62 28.81 -12.97 -7.74
N TRP A 63 29.45 -12.19 -6.89
CA TRP A 63 28.90 -11.79 -5.61
C TRP A 63 27.60 -10.99 -5.81
N GLN A 64 27.60 -9.87 -6.53
CA GLN A 64 26.40 -9.08 -6.78
C GLN A 64 25.26 -9.93 -7.38
N GLU A 65 25.55 -10.90 -8.25
CA GLU A 65 24.56 -11.78 -8.86
C GLU A 65 23.90 -12.77 -7.89
N THR A 66 24.64 -13.20 -6.88
CA THR A 66 24.19 -14.18 -5.88
C THR A 66 23.55 -13.51 -4.68
N ASN A 67 23.83 -12.23 -4.48
CA ASN A 67 23.30 -11.44 -3.37
C ASN A 67 22.01 -10.73 -3.75
N HIS A 68 21.17 -10.55 -2.75
CA HIS A 68 19.78 -10.28 -2.99
C HIS A 68 19.48 -8.84 -3.43
N MET A 69 20.37 -7.89 -3.10
CA MET A 69 20.17 -6.47 -3.41
C MET A 69 20.12 -6.18 -4.92
N ALA A 70 20.82 -6.95 -5.75
CA ALA A 70 20.90 -6.74 -7.20
C ALA A 70 20.00 -7.67 -8.03
N GLN A 71 19.09 -8.41 -7.38
CA GLN A 71 18.12 -9.26 -8.09
C GLN A 71 16.88 -8.47 -8.54
N SER A 72 16.72 -7.24 -8.06
CA SER A 72 15.64 -6.35 -8.43
C SER A 72 15.84 -5.72 -9.81
N GLY A 73 14.76 -5.64 -10.59
CA GLY A 73 14.77 -5.10 -11.95
C GLY A 73 15.41 -6.02 -12.99
N ARG A 74 15.77 -7.25 -12.64
CA ARG A 74 16.49 -8.12 -13.56
C ARG A 74 15.53 -8.70 -14.60
N LEU A 75 15.96 -8.68 -15.87
CA LEU A 75 15.22 -9.30 -16.96
C LEU A 75 15.20 -10.82 -16.79
N VAL A 76 14.06 -11.44 -17.09
CA VAL A 76 13.87 -12.88 -17.02
C VAL A 76 14.16 -13.49 -18.39
N THR A 77 15.21 -14.30 -18.45
CA THR A 77 15.66 -15.00 -19.66
C THR A 77 15.56 -16.51 -19.48
N PRO A 78 15.62 -17.31 -20.55
CA PRO A 78 15.66 -18.76 -20.44
C PRO A 78 16.78 -19.30 -19.54
N GLU A 79 17.92 -18.61 -19.51
CA GLU A 79 19.12 -19.00 -18.76
C GLU A 79 18.98 -18.69 -17.27
N ASN A 80 18.30 -17.61 -16.88
CA ASN A 80 18.25 -17.14 -15.49
C ASN A 80 16.90 -17.36 -14.78
N ARG A 81 15.82 -17.70 -15.50
CA ARG A 81 14.45 -17.83 -14.94
C ARG A 81 14.34 -18.79 -13.76
N HIS A 82 15.22 -19.79 -13.68
CA HIS A 82 15.23 -20.78 -12.60
C HIS A 82 15.54 -20.15 -11.22
N ARG A 83 16.13 -18.95 -11.17
CA ARG A 83 16.42 -18.21 -9.94
C ARG A 83 15.15 -17.75 -9.21
N TRP A 84 14.08 -17.46 -9.95
CA TRP A 84 12.80 -16.98 -9.38
C TRP A 84 11.63 -17.93 -9.62
N PHE A 85 11.79 -18.88 -10.55
CA PHE A 85 10.78 -19.86 -10.94
C PHE A 85 11.39 -21.28 -11.00
N SER A 86 11.96 -21.72 -9.89
CA SER A 86 12.36 -23.12 -9.73
C SER A 86 11.16 -24.06 -9.81
N ASP A 87 11.39 -25.36 -10.04
CA ASP A 87 10.29 -26.34 -10.11
C ASP A 87 9.51 -26.39 -8.80
N GLU A 88 10.21 -26.22 -7.66
CA GLU A 88 9.59 -26.11 -6.34
C GLU A 88 8.72 -24.86 -6.21
N GLN A 89 9.20 -23.70 -6.68
CA GLN A 89 8.42 -22.46 -6.63
C GLN A 89 7.18 -22.54 -7.51
N LEU A 90 7.30 -23.09 -8.72
CA LEU A 90 6.18 -23.25 -9.65
C LEU A 90 5.11 -24.25 -9.14
N ALA A 91 5.52 -25.24 -8.34
CA ALA A 91 4.60 -26.20 -7.74
C ALA A 91 3.80 -25.62 -6.57
N ARG A 92 4.25 -24.50 -5.97
CA ARG A 92 3.58 -23.89 -4.82
C ARG A 92 2.29 -23.19 -5.23
N PRO A 93 1.17 -23.41 -4.51
CA PRO A 93 -0.08 -22.74 -4.82
C PRO A 93 -0.03 -21.25 -4.43
N THR A 94 -0.72 -20.42 -5.20
CA THR A 94 -1.05 -19.05 -4.80
C THR A 94 -1.99 -19.07 -3.60
N LYS A 95 -1.57 -18.45 -2.50
CA LYS A 95 -2.39 -18.25 -1.30
C LYS A 95 -3.53 -17.30 -1.64
N ARG A 96 -4.74 -17.65 -1.23
CA ARG A 96 -5.97 -16.92 -1.59
C ARG A 96 -6.88 -16.72 -0.39
N PRO A 97 -7.78 -15.72 -0.45
CA PRO A 97 -8.88 -15.63 0.50
C PRO A 97 -9.66 -16.95 0.51
N ALA A 98 -10.11 -17.38 1.69
CA ALA A 98 -10.86 -18.63 1.84
C ALA A 98 -12.16 -18.66 0.99
N SER A 99 -12.65 -17.49 0.56
CA SER A 99 -13.83 -17.28 -0.27
C SER A 99 -13.62 -17.49 -1.78
N ALA A 100 -12.41 -17.77 -2.27
CA ALA A 100 -12.14 -17.88 -3.71
C ALA A 100 -12.46 -19.29 -4.27
N VAL A 101 -13.47 -19.40 -5.15
CA VAL A 101 -14.03 -20.67 -5.67
C VAL A 101 -13.30 -21.20 -6.93
N SER A 102 -12.70 -20.34 -7.76
CA SER A 102 -11.97 -20.74 -8.98
C SER A 102 -10.54 -21.22 -8.69
N ARG A 103 -9.75 -21.63 -9.69
CA ARG A 103 -8.28 -21.81 -9.55
C ARG A 103 -7.60 -20.48 -9.85
N GLY A 104 -6.84 -19.93 -8.91
CA GLY A 104 -6.18 -18.64 -9.10
C GLY A 104 -5.07 -18.69 -10.15
N PRO A 105 -4.54 -17.53 -10.58
CA PRO A 105 -3.47 -17.47 -11.57
C PRO A 105 -2.24 -18.26 -11.13
N ARG A 106 -1.57 -18.92 -12.08
CA ARG A 106 -0.35 -19.72 -11.83
C ARG A 106 0.71 -19.45 -12.87
N PHE A 107 1.97 -19.50 -12.43
CA PHE A 107 3.10 -19.41 -13.33
C PHE A 107 3.36 -20.74 -14.01
N ARG A 108 3.70 -20.68 -15.30
CA ARG A 108 4.09 -21.82 -16.12
C ARG A 108 5.32 -21.48 -16.94
N ARG A 109 6.22 -22.45 -17.09
CA ARG A 109 7.34 -22.34 -18.04
C ARG A 109 6.83 -22.42 -19.47
N THR A 110 7.33 -21.52 -20.31
CA THR A 110 7.11 -21.50 -21.75
C THR A 110 8.45 -21.66 -22.46
N GLU A 111 8.42 -21.93 -23.77
CA GLU A 111 9.64 -22.02 -24.59
C GLU A 111 10.49 -20.75 -24.47
N GLY A 112 9.84 -19.57 -24.49
CA GLY A 112 10.48 -18.27 -24.39
C GLY A 112 10.72 -17.73 -22.97
N GLY A 113 10.30 -18.41 -21.90
CA GLY A 113 10.43 -17.86 -20.54
C GLY A 113 9.45 -18.44 -19.53
N VAL A 114 8.74 -17.56 -18.83
CA VAL A 114 7.69 -17.87 -17.86
C VAL A 114 6.48 -16.99 -18.14
N ALA A 115 5.27 -17.52 -17.98
CA ALA A 115 4.03 -16.77 -18.11
C ALA A 115 3.10 -17.03 -16.93
N LEU A 116 2.31 -16.03 -16.56
CA LEU A 116 1.18 -16.16 -15.64
C LEU A 116 -0.07 -16.53 -16.45
N GLU A 117 -0.77 -17.58 -16.02
CA GLU A 117 -1.95 -18.12 -16.70
C GLU A 117 -3.15 -18.16 -15.75
N HIS A 118 -4.34 -17.85 -16.27
CA HIS A 118 -5.62 -18.06 -15.61
C HIS A 118 -6.70 -18.39 -16.66
N ASP A 119 -7.67 -19.23 -16.29
CA ASP A 119 -8.71 -19.69 -17.21
C ASP A 119 -9.53 -18.51 -17.75
N GLY A 120 -9.66 -18.41 -19.07
CA GLY A 120 -10.43 -17.35 -19.73
C GLY A 120 -9.69 -16.03 -19.98
N LEU A 121 -8.42 -15.91 -19.56
CA LEU A 121 -7.57 -14.74 -19.81
C LEU A 121 -6.36 -15.09 -20.71
N PRO A 122 -5.89 -14.16 -21.56
CA PRO A 122 -4.65 -14.35 -22.31
C PRO A 122 -3.47 -14.42 -21.34
N PRO A 123 -2.51 -15.35 -21.52
CA PRO A 123 -1.32 -15.45 -20.67
C PRO A 123 -0.52 -14.14 -20.66
N ALA A 124 -0.01 -13.75 -19.50
CA ALA A 124 0.88 -12.61 -19.34
C ALA A 124 2.33 -13.07 -19.20
N ARG A 125 3.25 -12.53 -20.02
CA ARG A 125 4.66 -12.92 -19.97
C ARG A 125 5.33 -12.31 -18.74
N VAL A 126 6.34 -12.99 -18.20
CA VAL A 126 7.23 -12.41 -17.19
C VAL A 126 8.49 -11.92 -17.90
N ASP A 127 8.68 -10.60 -17.95
CA ASP A 127 9.83 -9.95 -18.58
C ASP A 127 10.87 -9.51 -17.57
N ALA A 128 10.44 -9.06 -16.39
CA ALA A 128 11.32 -8.59 -15.33
C ALA A 128 10.79 -8.98 -13.95
N ILE A 129 11.65 -8.90 -12.94
CA ILE A 129 11.30 -9.10 -11.53
C ILE A 129 11.58 -7.83 -10.73
N PHE A 130 10.56 -7.20 -10.17
CA PHE A 130 10.72 -6.06 -9.25
C PHE A 130 10.57 -6.51 -7.79
N GLY A 131 11.16 -5.80 -6.84
CA GLY A 131 11.06 -6.12 -5.41
C GLY A 131 12.41 -6.16 -4.68
N SER A 132 12.45 -6.72 -3.48
CA SER A 132 13.63 -6.68 -2.60
C SER A 132 14.51 -7.93 -2.68
N GLY A 133 14.52 -8.60 -3.84
CA GLY A 133 15.38 -9.75 -4.20
C GLY A 133 15.29 -10.98 -3.28
N ALA A 134 15.64 -10.83 -2.00
CA ALA A 134 15.67 -11.87 -0.96
C ALA A 134 14.32 -12.13 -0.31
N HIS A 135 13.45 -11.13 -0.26
CA HIS A 135 12.33 -11.15 0.68
C HIS A 135 10.98 -11.16 -0.02
N GLY A 136 10.83 -10.36 -1.07
CA GLY A 136 9.62 -10.30 -1.86
C GLY A 136 9.91 -9.90 -3.30
N LEU A 137 9.22 -10.53 -4.23
CA LEU A 137 9.34 -10.24 -5.65
C LEU A 137 7.98 -10.18 -6.33
N THR A 138 7.87 -9.29 -7.30
CA THR A 138 6.70 -9.03 -8.12
C THR A 138 7.12 -9.14 -9.58
N PRO A 139 6.68 -10.19 -10.28
CA PRO A 139 6.85 -10.32 -11.72
C PRO A 139 6.16 -9.20 -12.48
N VAL A 140 6.78 -8.77 -13.57
CA VAL A 140 6.32 -7.65 -14.39
C VAL A 140 6.38 -8.04 -15.86
N GLU A 141 5.34 -7.67 -16.60
CA GLU A 141 5.30 -7.77 -18.06
C GLU A 141 5.61 -6.41 -18.68
N ILE A 142 6.44 -6.40 -19.71
CA ILE A 142 6.79 -5.22 -20.49
C ILE A 142 6.05 -5.34 -21.83
N ASN A 143 4.93 -4.64 -21.94
CA ASN A 143 4.04 -4.64 -23.10
C ASN A 143 4.51 -3.60 -24.13
N GLY A 144 5.39 -4.03 -25.04
CA GLY A 144 6.08 -3.13 -25.96
C GLY A 144 7.07 -2.22 -25.23
N ALA A 145 7.55 -1.15 -25.89
CA ALA A 145 8.65 -0.35 -25.34
C ALA A 145 8.29 0.49 -24.09
N THR A 146 7.00 0.75 -23.81
CA THR A 146 6.63 1.79 -22.82
C THR A 146 5.64 1.35 -21.74
N ALA A 147 4.85 0.30 -21.96
CA ALA A 147 3.81 -0.09 -21.01
C ALA A 147 4.30 -1.19 -20.07
N VAL A 148 4.17 -0.96 -18.76
CA VAL A 148 4.57 -1.91 -17.72
C VAL A 148 3.31 -2.44 -17.04
N ARG A 149 3.15 -3.76 -16.97
CA ARG A 149 2.07 -4.42 -16.24
C ARG A 149 2.62 -5.14 -15.02
N GLU A 150 2.25 -4.68 -13.85
CA GLU A 150 2.50 -5.38 -12.59
C GLU A 150 1.57 -6.58 -12.52
N LEU A 151 2.14 -7.79 -12.54
CA LEU A 151 1.32 -9.00 -12.51
C LEU A 151 0.64 -9.17 -11.15
N SER A 152 -0.52 -9.84 -11.13
CA SER A 152 -1.39 -9.93 -9.95
C SER A 152 -0.92 -10.89 -8.87
N VAL A 153 0.25 -11.51 -9.03
CA VAL A 153 0.81 -12.50 -8.10
C VAL A 153 2.27 -12.19 -7.79
N SER A 154 2.58 -12.02 -6.50
CA SER A 154 3.93 -11.80 -5.97
C SER A 154 4.40 -12.99 -5.12
N PHE A 155 5.71 -13.20 -5.00
CA PHE A 155 6.28 -14.22 -4.11
C PHE A 155 6.88 -13.58 -2.88
N LEU A 156 6.65 -14.20 -1.72
CA LEU A 156 7.32 -13.88 -0.47
C LEU A 156 8.25 -15.02 -0.09
N ALA A 157 9.55 -14.73 -0.08
CA ALA A 157 10.59 -15.73 0.10
C ALA A 157 10.67 -16.28 1.52
N GLY A 158 10.51 -15.43 2.54
CA GLY A 158 10.52 -15.85 3.95
C GLY A 158 9.53 -16.98 4.24
N PRO A 159 8.22 -16.79 3.98
CA PRO A 159 7.22 -17.87 4.09
C PRO A 159 7.23 -18.84 2.89
N GLY A 160 7.94 -18.52 1.80
CA GLY A 160 7.96 -19.31 0.58
C GLY A 160 6.59 -19.44 -0.09
N ILE A 161 5.80 -18.38 -0.15
CA ILE A 161 4.42 -18.44 -0.70
C ILE A 161 4.20 -17.42 -1.81
N TRP A 162 3.38 -17.80 -2.79
CA TRP A 162 2.78 -16.87 -3.73
C TRP A 162 1.55 -16.22 -3.09
N ILE A 163 1.40 -14.91 -3.24
CA ILE A 163 0.27 -14.13 -2.74
C ILE A 163 -0.27 -13.22 -3.85
N PRO A 164 -1.54 -12.79 -3.77
CA PRO A 164 -1.98 -11.63 -4.55
C PRO A 164 -1.04 -10.45 -4.30
N THR A 165 -0.66 -9.77 -5.37
CA THR A 165 0.21 -8.60 -5.30
C THR A 165 -0.44 -7.52 -4.43
N PRO A 166 0.25 -7.01 -3.39
CA PRO A 166 -0.34 -6.03 -2.49
C PRO A 166 -0.90 -4.81 -3.21
N GLY A 167 -2.12 -4.41 -2.87
CA GLY A 167 -2.81 -3.30 -3.51
C GLY A 167 -3.59 -3.68 -4.78
N GLN A 168 -3.51 -4.92 -5.24
CA GLN A 168 -4.35 -5.45 -6.31
C GLN A 168 -5.41 -6.41 -5.75
N GLU A 169 -6.65 -6.28 -6.20
CA GLU A 169 -7.65 -7.31 -5.99
C GLU A 169 -7.34 -8.50 -6.89
N MET A 170 -7.57 -9.73 -6.38
CA MET A 170 -7.50 -10.93 -7.21
C MET A 170 -8.75 -11.02 -8.10
N SER A 171 -8.77 -10.19 -9.15
CA SER A 171 -9.83 -10.16 -10.15
C SER A 171 -9.68 -11.30 -11.15
N LEU A 172 -10.81 -11.80 -11.66
CA LEU A 172 -10.85 -12.74 -12.79
C LEU A 172 -10.88 -12.00 -14.15
N GLU A 173 -10.81 -10.66 -14.15
CA GLU A 173 -10.91 -9.82 -15.35
C GLU A 173 -9.54 -9.39 -15.90
N SER A 174 -8.47 -9.43 -15.10
CA SER A 174 -7.09 -9.17 -15.56
C SER A 174 -6.04 -9.97 -14.79
N LEU A 175 -4.89 -10.21 -15.43
CA LEU A 175 -3.71 -10.85 -14.82
C LEU A 175 -2.75 -9.84 -14.15
N GLY A 176 -3.19 -8.60 -13.95
CA GLY A 176 -2.36 -7.55 -13.39
C GLY A 176 -2.82 -6.14 -13.72
N HIS A 177 -2.14 -5.17 -13.14
CA HIS A 177 -2.39 -3.74 -13.32
C HIS A 177 -1.41 -3.14 -14.33
N VAL A 178 -1.93 -2.59 -15.43
CA VAL A 178 -1.12 -1.82 -16.39
C VAL A 178 -0.89 -0.42 -15.81
N MET A 179 0.37 -0.10 -15.53
CA MET A 179 0.76 1.19 -14.98
C MET A 179 0.67 2.28 -16.06
N PRO A 180 0.17 3.49 -15.73
CA PRO A 180 0.37 4.68 -16.54
C PRO A 180 1.85 4.98 -16.78
N ASP A 181 2.20 5.64 -17.90
CA ASP A 181 3.59 5.93 -18.31
C ASP A 181 4.45 6.56 -17.18
N GLU A 182 3.88 7.43 -16.35
CA GLU A 182 4.60 8.11 -15.26
C GLU A 182 4.84 7.20 -14.04
N ASP A 183 3.85 6.38 -13.70
CA ASP A 183 3.98 5.40 -12.63
C ASP A 183 4.96 4.29 -13.04
N ALA A 184 4.93 3.90 -14.32
CA ALA A 184 5.91 3.00 -14.92
C ALA A 184 7.33 3.60 -14.83
N ALA A 185 7.51 4.88 -15.20
CA ALA A 185 8.81 5.53 -15.10
C ALA A 185 9.33 5.62 -13.65
N ARG A 186 8.45 5.91 -12.69
CA ARG A 186 8.81 5.91 -11.25
C ARG A 186 9.17 4.50 -10.76
N CYS A 187 8.38 3.50 -11.15
CA CYS A 187 8.58 2.12 -10.75
C CYS A 187 9.89 1.55 -11.33
N VAL A 188 10.05 1.65 -12.66
CA VAL A 188 11.28 1.23 -13.36
C VAL A 188 12.47 2.04 -12.86
N GLY A 189 12.30 3.33 -12.58
CA GLY A 189 13.37 4.20 -12.08
C GLY A 189 13.98 3.75 -10.76
N CYS A 190 13.19 3.19 -9.84
CA CYS A 190 13.70 2.58 -8.61
C CYS A 190 14.38 1.22 -8.84
N HIS A 191 14.09 0.57 -9.98
CA HIS A 191 14.52 -0.80 -10.31
C HIS A 191 15.43 -0.85 -11.55
N ALA A 192 16.04 0.27 -11.94
CA ALA A 192 16.94 0.36 -13.08
C ALA A 192 18.24 1.05 -12.69
N THR A 193 19.28 0.96 -13.50
CA THR A 193 20.50 1.76 -13.34
C THR A 193 20.37 3.10 -14.07
N GLY A 194 19.68 3.08 -15.20
CA GLY A 194 19.39 4.27 -15.98
C GLY A 194 18.22 4.04 -16.92
N LEU A 195 17.54 5.12 -17.30
CA LEU A 195 16.39 5.08 -18.19
C LEU A 195 16.75 5.61 -19.57
N ALA A 196 16.20 4.94 -20.59
CA ALA A 196 16.15 5.46 -21.94
C ALA A 196 14.79 6.12 -22.19
N TRP A 197 14.81 7.16 -23.01
CA TRP A 197 13.62 7.89 -23.40
C TRP A 197 13.53 8.00 -24.92
N LYS A 198 12.36 7.71 -25.48
CA LYS A 198 12.08 7.82 -26.92
C LYS A 198 10.88 8.70 -27.16
N LYS A 199 11.10 9.88 -27.77
CA LYS A 199 10.06 10.90 -28.02
C LYS A 199 9.27 11.28 -26.75
N GLY A 200 9.97 11.44 -25.63
CA GLY A 200 9.37 11.81 -24.34
C GLY A 200 8.60 10.69 -23.63
N LYS A 201 8.72 9.44 -24.09
CA LYS A 201 8.15 8.26 -23.43
C LYS A 201 9.27 7.34 -22.92
N LEU A 202 9.02 6.69 -21.79
CA LEU A 202 9.91 5.69 -21.23
C LEU A 202 10.14 4.57 -22.24
N ASP A 203 11.40 4.29 -22.56
CA ASP A 203 11.80 3.14 -23.38
C ASP A 203 12.42 2.08 -22.45
N VAL A 204 11.59 1.16 -21.95
CA VAL A 204 12.00 0.13 -21.00
C VAL A 204 13.02 -0.82 -21.64
N GLU A 205 12.86 -1.14 -22.93
CA GLU A 205 13.79 -2.01 -23.66
C GLU A 205 15.17 -1.34 -23.86
N GLY A 206 15.19 -0.02 -24.12
CA GLY A 206 16.42 0.76 -24.21
C GLY A 206 17.08 1.04 -22.85
N SER A 207 16.32 0.97 -21.76
CA SER A 207 16.78 1.27 -20.40
C SER A 207 17.79 0.24 -19.89
N ALA A 208 18.61 0.64 -18.93
CA ALA A 208 19.46 -0.29 -18.18
C ALA A 208 18.68 -0.82 -16.98
N VAL A 209 17.68 -1.69 -17.22
CA VAL A 209 16.86 -2.27 -16.14
C VAL A 209 17.73 -3.15 -15.22
N GLY A 210 17.44 -3.13 -13.92
CA GLY A 210 18.23 -3.76 -12.86
C GLY A 210 19.18 -2.79 -12.15
N VAL A 211 19.44 -3.05 -10.87
CA VAL A 211 20.41 -2.30 -10.06
C VAL A 211 21.82 -2.84 -10.30
N GLN A 212 22.56 -2.22 -11.21
CA GLN A 212 23.93 -2.59 -11.62
C GLN A 212 24.98 -1.75 -10.87
N CYS A 213 26.27 -2.09 -11.03
CA CYS A 213 27.37 -1.41 -10.34
C CYS A 213 27.35 0.11 -10.56
N GLU A 214 27.06 0.53 -11.80
CA GLU A 214 27.06 1.94 -12.21
C GLU A 214 25.88 2.74 -11.62
N ARG A 215 24.89 2.09 -10.97
CA ARG A 215 23.84 2.78 -10.20
C ARG A 215 24.41 3.47 -8.96
N CYS A 216 25.46 2.89 -8.38
CA CYS A 216 26.11 3.41 -7.17
C CYS A 216 27.43 4.12 -7.49
N HIS A 217 28.14 3.64 -8.51
CA HIS A 217 29.49 4.11 -8.87
C HIS A 217 29.53 5.06 -10.07
N GLY A 218 28.39 5.28 -10.74
CA GLY A 218 28.30 6.10 -11.95
C GLY A 218 28.88 5.40 -13.20
N PRO A 219 28.80 6.05 -14.37
CA PRO A 219 29.24 5.50 -15.64
C PRO A 219 30.75 5.16 -15.66
N GLY A 220 31.10 3.97 -16.16
CA GLY A 220 32.43 3.38 -16.06
C GLY A 220 33.35 3.54 -17.28
N SER A 221 32.88 4.06 -18.43
CA SER A 221 33.67 4.00 -19.67
C SER A 221 35.05 4.68 -19.57
N ALA A 222 35.14 5.85 -18.93
CA ALA A 222 36.40 6.55 -18.74
C ALA A 222 37.39 5.75 -17.89
N HIS A 223 36.88 5.07 -16.85
CA HIS A 223 37.68 4.19 -16.01
C HIS A 223 38.18 2.98 -16.81
N VAL A 224 37.30 2.29 -17.55
CA VAL A 224 37.67 1.12 -18.37
C VAL A 224 38.70 1.51 -19.44
N GLU A 225 38.49 2.62 -20.15
CA GLU A 225 39.41 3.11 -21.18
C GLU A 225 40.79 3.44 -20.58
N ALA A 226 40.83 4.06 -19.40
CA ALA A 226 42.08 4.33 -18.69
C ALA A 226 42.80 3.01 -18.34
N MET A 227 42.08 1.99 -17.85
CA MET A 227 42.68 0.70 -17.53
C MET A 227 43.22 -0.02 -18.78
N VAL A 228 42.49 -0.01 -19.89
CA VAL A 228 42.94 -0.58 -21.18
C VAL A 228 44.20 0.13 -21.67
N ARG A 229 44.28 1.45 -21.49
CA ARG A 229 45.45 2.27 -21.84
C ARG A 229 46.56 2.26 -20.79
N ARG A 230 46.42 1.49 -19.71
CA ARG A 230 47.36 1.42 -18.56
C ARG A 230 47.63 2.78 -17.91
N LYS A 231 46.59 3.63 -17.84
CA LYS A 231 46.58 4.89 -17.10
C LYS A 231 45.84 4.67 -15.78
N GLU A 232 46.56 4.70 -14.65
CA GLU A 232 46.00 4.35 -13.33
C GLU A 232 45.26 5.50 -12.61
N ASP A 233 45.21 6.69 -13.20
CA ASP A 233 44.75 7.91 -12.53
C ASP A 233 43.22 8.12 -12.54
N VAL A 234 42.49 7.43 -13.41
CA VAL A 234 41.03 7.55 -13.48
C VAL A 234 40.35 6.50 -12.60
N ARG A 235 39.78 6.94 -11.47
CA ARG A 235 38.99 6.10 -10.57
C ARG A 235 37.49 6.30 -10.82
N ILE A 236 36.74 5.20 -10.74
CA ILE A 236 35.28 5.25 -10.71
C ILE A 236 34.80 5.94 -9.42
N PHE A 237 33.64 6.59 -9.46
CA PHE A 237 33.10 7.29 -8.30
C PHE A 237 32.79 6.32 -7.14
N ASN A 238 33.02 6.77 -5.91
CA ASN A 238 32.75 5.99 -4.71
C ASN A 238 31.82 6.78 -3.77
N PRO A 239 30.59 6.31 -3.51
CA PRO A 239 29.65 7.04 -2.65
C PRO A 239 30.16 7.21 -1.21
N ALA A 240 31.05 6.32 -0.73
CA ALA A 240 31.62 6.42 0.60
C ALA A 240 32.49 7.68 0.83
N SER A 241 32.86 8.41 -0.23
CA SER A 241 33.57 9.70 -0.10
C SER A 241 32.66 10.89 0.15
N LEU A 242 31.33 10.72 0.06
CA LEU A 242 30.38 11.79 0.34
C LEU A 242 30.24 12.04 1.86
N PRO A 243 29.87 13.25 2.30
CA PRO A 243 29.36 13.49 3.64
C PRO A 243 28.15 12.61 3.95
N SER A 244 27.97 12.18 5.21
CA SER A 244 26.98 11.16 5.59
C SER A 244 25.54 11.53 5.23
N LYS A 245 25.12 12.79 5.38
CA LYS A 245 23.80 13.26 4.90
C LYS A 245 23.62 13.01 3.39
N GLN A 246 24.63 13.37 2.58
CA GLN A 246 24.60 13.15 1.14
C GLN A 246 24.64 11.67 0.77
N GLN A 247 25.34 10.83 1.55
CA GLN A 247 25.29 9.37 1.38
C GLN A 247 23.88 8.82 1.59
N VAL A 248 23.20 9.23 2.67
CA VAL A 248 21.84 8.78 2.96
C VAL A 248 20.87 9.25 1.87
N GLU A 249 21.00 10.48 1.39
CA GLU A 249 20.20 11.01 0.28
C GLU A 249 20.48 10.30 -1.05
N PHE A 250 21.73 9.96 -1.32
CA PHE A 250 22.14 9.20 -2.51
C PHE A 250 21.55 7.78 -2.49
N CYS A 251 21.69 7.05 -1.39
CA CYS A 251 21.04 5.75 -1.20
C CYS A 251 19.51 5.86 -1.22
N GLY A 252 18.98 6.99 -0.76
CA GLY A 252 17.56 7.36 -0.83
C GLY A 252 17.00 7.48 -2.25
N GLN A 253 17.81 7.50 -3.30
CA GLN A 253 17.31 7.41 -4.67
C GLN A 253 16.63 6.06 -4.97
N CYS A 254 17.00 4.99 -4.24
CA CYS A 254 16.37 3.67 -4.33
C CYS A 254 15.51 3.37 -3.09
N HIS A 255 15.99 3.78 -1.91
CA HIS A 255 15.31 3.57 -0.62
C HIS A 255 14.31 4.68 -0.25
N ARG A 256 14.04 5.58 -1.21
CA ARG A 256 13.20 6.77 -1.13
C ARG A 256 13.71 7.82 -0.12
N LYS A 257 13.56 9.08 -0.50
CA LYS A 257 14.02 10.25 0.25
C LYS A 257 12.90 10.78 1.15
N VAL A 258 13.25 11.67 2.08
CA VAL A 258 12.28 12.36 2.96
C VAL A 258 11.24 13.09 2.11
N SER A 259 11.67 13.70 1.01
CA SER A 259 10.80 14.39 0.06
C SER A 259 9.72 13.51 -0.58
N ASP A 260 9.84 12.19 -0.52
CA ASP A 260 8.92 11.26 -1.17
C ASP A 260 7.74 10.86 -0.27
N LEU A 261 7.79 11.21 1.02
CA LEU A 261 6.77 10.87 2.01
C LEU A 261 5.98 12.09 2.45
N ASP A 262 4.70 11.89 2.70
CA ASP A 262 3.88 12.93 3.32
C ASP A 262 4.20 13.03 4.83
N PRO A 263 4.12 14.22 5.45
CA PRO A 263 4.46 14.41 6.86
C PRO A 263 3.72 13.46 7.80
N ASP A 264 2.43 13.19 7.54
CA ASP A 264 1.64 12.26 8.36
C ASP A 264 2.18 10.83 8.31
N GLN A 265 2.73 10.38 7.18
CA GLN A 265 3.31 9.04 7.08
C GLN A 265 4.52 8.92 8.00
N ILE A 266 5.33 9.98 8.03
CA ILE A 266 6.53 10.10 8.87
C ILE A 266 6.15 10.19 10.36
N LEU A 267 5.27 11.12 10.71
CA LEU A 267 4.90 11.42 12.10
C LEU A 267 4.19 10.26 12.81
N ASN A 268 3.47 9.43 12.06
CA ASN A 268 2.70 8.33 12.62
C ASN A 268 3.45 6.99 12.65
N ASP A 269 4.75 6.96 12.33
CA ASP A 269 5.59 5.74 12.32
C ASP A 269 4.92 4.59 11.56
N THR A 270 4.41 4.91 10.37
CA THR A 270 3.70 3.95 9.53
C THR A 270 4.64 2.88 8.95
N PRO A 271 4.12 1.71 8.53
CA PRO A 271 4.93 0.74 7.79
C PRO A 271 5.57 1.36 6.54
N GLU A 272 4.93 2.37 5.94
CA GLU A 272 5.47 3.17 4.86
C GLU A 272 6.77 3.86 5.27
N THR A 273 6.82 4.51 6.43
CA THR A 273 8.06 5.15 6.94
C THR A 273 9.15 4.13 7.23
N ALA A 274 8.81 2.96 7.79
CA ALA A 274 9.78 1.88 8.02
C ALA A 274 10.41 1.37 6.72
N ARG A 275 9.67 1.38 5.60
CA ARG A 275 10.19 1.05 4.25
C ARG A 275 11.21 2.09 3.74
N HIS A 276 11.22 3.31 4.27
CA HIS A 276 12.07 4.41 3.83
C HIS A 276 13.24 4.60 4.78
N ALA A 277 14.18 3.64 4.72
CA ALA A 277 15.31 3.55 5.63
C ALA A 277 16.07 4.88 5.80
N GLY A 278 16.33 5.59 4.70
CA GLY A 278 17.04 6.88 4.74
C GLY A 278 16.25 7.98 5.45
N THR A 279 14.93 8.03 5.23
CA THR A 279 14.06 8.98 5.94
C THR A 279 14.05 8.70 7.43
N ALA A 280 13.77 7.46 7.81
CA ALA A 280 13.68 7.05 9.21
C ALA A 280 15.03 7.21 9.95
N LEU A 281 16.16 6.89 9.30
CA LEU A 281 17.49 7.08 9.87
C LEU A 281 17.75 8.56 10.19
N MET A 282 17.48 9.47 9.25
CA MET A 282 17.73 10.91 9.44
C MET A 282 16.88 11.55 10.54
N LEU A 283 15.79 10.90 10.97
CA LEU A 283 14.94 11.34 12.07
C LEU A 283 15.37 10.79 13.43
N SER A 284 16.32 9.86 13.44
CA SER A 284 16.80 9.21 14.65
C SER A 284 17.76 10.13 15.38
N ALA A 285 17.69 10.15 16.72
CA ALA A 285 18.67 10.84 17.55
C ALA A 285 20.10 10.40 17.21
N CYS A 286 20.28 9.10 16.88
CA CYS A 286 21.54 8.56 16.41
C CYS A 286 22.11 9.35 15.22
N PHE A 287 21.31 9.68 14.22
CA PHE A 287 21.78 10.51 13.11
C PHE A 287 22.00 11.95 13.57
N THR A 288 20.98 12.59 14.16
CA THR A 288 21.01 14.03 14.45
C THR A 288 22.03 14.45 15.50
N GLU A 289 22.45 13.53 16.37
CA GLU A 289 23.34 13.78 17.51
C GLU A 289 24.71 13.08 17.36
N SER A 290 24.90 12.26 16.31
CA SER A 290 26.19 11.59 16.08
C SER A 290 27.34 12.58 15.93
N PRO A 291 28.47 12.39 16.64
CA PRO A 291 29.64 13.26 16.53
C PRO A 291 30.63 12.78 15.44
N PRO A 292 31.17 13.68 14.59
CA PRO A 292 30.77 15.08 14.42
C PRO A 292 29.35 15.19 13.83
N GLN A 293 28.61 16.25 14.15
CA GLN A 293 27.17 16.40 13.90
C GLN A 293 26.71 15.79 12.55
N ASN A 294 25.78 14.82 12.62
CA ASN A 294 25.22 14.09 11.47
C ASN A 294 26.22 13.22 10.69
N SER A 295 27.04 12.44 11.40
CA SER A 295 28.12 11.62 10.80
C SER A 295 27.75 10.16 10.52
N ILE A 296 26.64 9.64 11.03
CA ILE A 296 26.21 8.26 10.71
C ILE A 296 25.56 8.19 9.32
N SER A 297 25.81 7.11 8.59
CA SER A 297 25.30 6.78 7.26
C SER A 297 24.79 5.34 7.18
N CYS A 298 24.25 4.93 6.03
CA CYS A 298 23.86 3.53 5.81
C CYS A 298 25.07 2.57 5.85
N LEU A 299 26.26 3.03 5.44
CA LEU A 299 27.46 2.20 5.32
C LEU A 299 28.09 1.84 6.67
N ASP A 300 27.73 2.56 7.74
CA ASP A 300 28.19 2.25 9.10
C ASP A 300 27.50 1.01 9.67
N CYS A 301 26.33 0.65 9.13
CA CYS A 301 25.51 -0.45 9.62
C CYS A 301 25.52 -1.66 8.67
N HIS A 302 25.61 -1.44 7.35
CA HIS A 302 25.69 -2.54 6.39
C HIS A 302 26.51 -2.19 5.15
N ASP A 303 27.20 -3.19 4.59
CA ASP A 303 27.86 -3.08 3.29
C ASP A 303 26.88 -3.54 2.19
N PRO A 304 26.55 -2.70 1.18
CA PRO A 304 25.70 -3.12 0.07
C PRO A 304 26.34 -4.20 -0.81
N HIS A 305 27.65 -4.41 -0.69
CA HIS A 305 28.39 -5.53 -1.27
C HIS A 305 28.48 -6.74 -0.33
N GLN A 306 27.67 -6.80 0.74
CA GLN A 306 27.54 -7.97 1.62
C GLN A 306 26.07 -8.36 1.84
N ASN A 307 25.76 -9.67 1.85
CA ASN A 307 24.49 -10.17 2.34
C ASN A 307 24.58 -10.04 3.85
N ILE A 308 23.52 -9.54 4.48
CA ILE A 308 23.44 -9.49 5.93
C ILE A 308 23.52 -10.94 6.43
N SER A 309 24.61 -11.29 7.12
CA SER A 309 24.82 -12.63 7.68
C SER A 309 23.90 -12.83 8.91
N ALA A 310 23.86 -14.05 9.43
CA ALA A 310 23.17 -14.33 10.70
C ALA A 310 23.87 -13.69 11.92
N ASP A 311 25.14 -13.28 11.78
CA ASP A 311 25.90 -12.60 12.83
C ASP A 311 25.56 -11.11 12.79
N ASP A 312 24.56 -10.73 13.59
CA ASP A 312 23.89 -9.43 13.62
C ASP A 312 24.87 -8.21 13.67
N PRO A 313 25.18 -7.58 12.52
CA PRO A 313 26.15 -6.48 12.46
C PRO A 313 25.61 -5.19 13.08
N PHE A 314 24.30 -5.08 13.27
CA PHE A 314 23.65 -3.87 13.73
C PHE A 314 23.90 -3.64 15.23
N ASN A 315 23.85 -4.71 16.04
CA ASN A 315 24.19 -4.64 17.46
C ASN A 315 25.64 -4.19 17.69
N ALA A 316 26.57 -4.66 16.85
CA ALA A 316 27.97 -4.20 16.89
C ALA A 316 28.09 -2.70 16.54
N ALA A 317 27.31 -2.21 15.58
CA ALA A 317 27.29 -0.79 15.23
C ALA A 317 26.81 0.08 16.40
N CYS A 318 25.80 -0.36 17.16
CA CYS A 318 25.32 0.35 18.36
C CYS A 318 26.43 0.50 19.42
N LEU A 319 27.23 -0.54 19.64
CA LEU A 319 28.28 -0.57 20.66
C LEU A 319 29.49 0.33 20.34
N ASN A 320 29.63 0.80 19.09
CA ASN A 320 30.64 1.80 18.75
C ASN A 320 30.39 3.16 19.43
N CYS A 321 29.14 3.48 19.74
CA CYS A 321 28.76 4.72 20.43
C CYS A 321 28.32 4.48 21.88
N HIS A 322 27.69 3.34 22.18
CA HIS A 322 27.22 2.97 23.53
C HIS A 322 28.22 2.08 24.27
N THR A 323 29.23 2.68 24.88
CA THR A 323 30.31 1.95 25.57
C THR A 323 29.89 1.24 26.88
N SER A 324 28.72 1.59 27.45
CA SER A 324 28.17 0.93 28.64
C SER A 324 26.63 0.89 28.60
N PRO A 325 26.03 -0.06 27.87
CA PRO A 325 24.58 -0.12 27.69
C PRO A 325 23.79 -0.21 29.01
N LEU A 326 24.36 -0.86 30.03
CA LEU A 326 23.72 -1.01 31.35
C LEU A 326 23.55 0.31 32.10
N THR A 327 24.42 1.30 31.88
CA THR A 327 24.31 2.62 32.54
C THR A 327 23.38 3.57 31.80
N ASP A 328 23.10 3.28 30.53
CA ASP A 328 22.20 4.07 29.68
C ASP A 328 20.73 3.65 29.84
N HIS A 329 20.46 2.58 30.60
CA HIS A 329 19.13 2.00 30.79
C HIS A 329 18.69 2.03 32.26
N THR A 330 17.43 2.40 32.48
CA THR A 330 16.78 2.36 33.81
C THR A 330 16.18 0.99 34.14
N GLU A 331 16.02 0.12 33.14
CA GLU A 331 15.56 -1.26 33.28
C GLU A 331 16.73 -2.25 33.18
N SER A 332 16.63 -3.40 33.85
CA SER A 332 17.66 -4.45 33.81
C SER A 332 17.72 -5.08 32.41
N LEU A 333 18.78 -4.80 31.65
CA LEU A 333 19.11 -5.52 30.42
C LEU A 333 19.78 -6.86 30.77
N ASP A 334 19.41 -7.95 30.10
CA ASP A 334 20.18 -9.20 30.19
C ASP A 334 21.50 -9.10 29.39
N ALA A 335 22.46 -9.97 29.68
CA ALA A 335 23.78 -9.96 29.03
C ALA A 335 23.77 -10.38 27.54
N SER A 336 22.62 -10.82 27.03
CA SER A 336 22.31 -11.16 25.63
C SER A 336 21.38 -10.13 24.96
N ALA A 337 21.22 -8.94 25.54
CA ALA A 337 20.26 -7.95 25.07
C ALA A 337 20.52 -7.52 23.62
N ASP A 338 19.56 -7.84 22.75
CA ASP A 338 19.49 -7.40 21.36
C ASP A 338 18.97 -5.95 21.29
N CYS A 339 19.86 -4.99 21.02
CA CYS A 339 19.53 -3.56 20.89
C CYS A 339 18.53 -3.33 19.74
N VAL A 340 18.68 -4.05 18.62
CA VAL A 340 17.81 -3.93 17.45
C VAL A 340 16.36 -4.26 17.80
N ARG A 341 16.14 -5.32 18.60
CA ARG A 341 14.79 -5.73 19.04
C ARG A 341 14.03 -4.62 19.78
N CYS A 342 14.75 -3.80 20.56
CA CYS A 342 14.14 -2.73 21.35
C CYS A 342 14.08 -1.39 20.59
N HIS A 343 15.15 -1.03 19.88
CA HIS A 343 15.34 0.29 19.28
C HIS A 343 14.98 0.37 17.79
N MET A 344 14.98 -0.76 17.08
CA MET A 344 14.69 -0.88 15.64
C MET A 344 13.58 -1.90 15.42
N LYS A 345 12.45 -1.72 16.11
CA LYS A 345 11.34 -2.67 16.09
C LYS A 345 10.87 -2.93 14.66
N LYS A 346 10.52 -4.19 14.40
CA LYS A 346 9.87 -4.57 13.14
C LYS A 346 8.45 -4.03 13.12
N THR A 347 8.12 -3.32 12.05
CA THR A 347 6.77 -2.85 11.76
C THR A 347 6.15 -3.80 10.74
N ARG A 348 4.95 -4.29 11.03
CA ARG A 348 4.20 -5.16 10.12
C ARG A 348 3.69 -4.33 8.94
N GLY A 349 4.18 -4.62 7.74
CA GLY A 349 3.73 -4.01 6.50
C GLY A 349 2.48 -4.68 5.93
N LEU A 350 2.20 -4.40 4.66
CA LEU A 350 1.09 -5.02 3.94
C LEU A 350 1.27 -6.54 3.86
N GLY A 351 0.30 -7.28 4.43
CA GLY A 351 0.25 -8.74 4.40
C GLY A 351 1.18 -9.45 5.38
N HIS A 352 2.17 -10.19 4.85
CA HIS A 352 3.13 -11.01 5.60
C HIS A 352 4.56 -10.43 5.60
N ILE A 353 4.73 -9.17 5.18
CA ILE A 353 6.03 -8.50 5.11
C ILE A 353 6.26 -7.72 6.40
N GLU A 354 7.44 -7.88 7.00
CA GLU A 354 7.89 -7.07 8.13
C GLU A 354 9.06 -6.20 7.68
N PHE A 355 9.06 -4.93 8.09
CA PHE A 355 10.16 -4.01 7.85
C PHE A 355 10.84 -3.69 9.17
N THR A 356 12.15 -3.83 9.23
CA THR A 356 12.93 -3.26 10.35
C THR A 356 12.80 -1.74 10.28
N SER A 357 12.29 -1.13 11.35
CA SER A 357 12.23 0.32 11.42
C SER A 357 13.65 0.88 11.57
N HIS A 358 14.04 1.75 10.65
CA HIS A 358 15.31 2.47 10.73
C HIS A 358 15.20 3.74 11.57
N TRP A 359 14.05 3.97 12.22
CA TRP A 359 13.87 5.06 13.17
C TRP A 359 14.33 4.58 14.55
N ILE A 360 15.63 4.72 14.80
CA ILE A 360 16.31 4.29 16.02
C ILE A 360 15.95 5.26 17.16
N ARG A 361 15.21 4.76 18.16
CA ARG A 361 14.69 5.58 19.27
C ARG A 361 14.60 4.80 20.58
N SER A 362 14.45 5.49 21.70
CA SER A 362 14.25 4.82 23.00
C SER A 362 12.88 4.12 23.04
N PRO A 363 12.77 2.89 23.57
CA PRO A 363 11.49 2.20 23.71
C PRO A 363 10.43 2.97 24.51
N ALA A 364 10.88 3.84 25.44
CA ALA A 364 10.04 4.67 26.28
C ALA A 364 9.50 5.92 25.58
N GLN A 365 10.09 6.35 24.46
CA GLN A 365 9.67 7.56 23.73
C GLN A 365 8.33 7.40 23.03
N GLY A 366 7.80 6.17 22.90
CA GLY A 366 6.52 5.92 22.23
C GLY A 366 6.47 6.48 20.80
N ILE A 367 5.29 6.45 20.18
CA ILE A 367 4.99 7.28 19.01
C ILE A 367 5.06 8.74 19.49
N VAL A 368 5.62 9.67 18.72
CA VAL A 368 5.73 11.11 19.05
C VAL A 368 4.46 11.65 19.73
N THR A 369 4.43 11.66 21.07
CA THR A 369 3.23 11.95 21.89
C THR A 369 3.28 13.33 22.54
N GLU A 370 4.45 13.95 22.69
CA GLU A 370 4.57 15.28 23.27
C GLU A 370 4.65 16.39 22.20
N ASP A 371 3.78 17.39 22.33
CA ASP A 371 3.62 18.53 21.40
C ASP A 371 4.95 19.24 21.03
N PRO A 372 5.91 19.48 21.95
CA PRO A 372 7.17 20.14 21.59
C PRO A 372 8.07 19.33 20.65
N GLN A 373 8.18 18.01 20.88
CA GLN A 373 9.00 17.13 20.04
C GLN A 373 8.36 16.95 18.67
N ARG A 374 7.03 16.82 18.62
CA ARG A 374 6.27 16.80 17.36
C ARG A 374 6.50 18.06 16.56
N ARG A 375 6.41 19.23 17.20
CA ARG A 375 6.62 20.51 16.53
C ARG A 375 8.04 20.67 16.01
N GLN A 376 9.05 20.23 16.76
CA GLN A 376 10.44 20.22 16.31
C GLN A 376 10.63 19.32 15.08
N LEU A 377 10.07 18.11 15.10
CA LEU A 377 10.13 17.19 13.96
C LEU A 377 9.45 17.77 12.72
N VAL A 378 8.26 18.36 12.87
CA VAL A 378 7.59 19.06 11.75
C VAL A 378 8.44 20.21 11.24
N SER A 379 9.14 20.95 12.11
CA SER A 379 10.07 22.01 11.69
C SER A 379 11.26 21.46 10.90
N HIS A 380 11.80 20.31 11.26
CA HIS A 380 12.88 19.66 10.50
C HIS A 380 12.38 19.19 9.13
N LEU A 381 11.18 18.62 9.06
CA LEU A 381 10.55 18.22 7.80
C LEU A 381 10.29 19.43 6.88
N ASP A 382 9.75 20.51 7.43
CA ASP A 382 9.54 21.76 6.68
C ASP A 382 10.85 22.29 6.09
N SER A 383 11.92 22.31 6.90
CA SER A 383 13.26 22.72 6.43
C SER A 383 13.77 21.80 5.31
N ALA A 384 13.60 20.48 5.45
CA ALA A 384 14.05 19.51 4.45
C ALA A 384 13.29 19.68 3.12
N TYR A 385 11.97 19.87 3.16
CA TYR A 385 11.20 20.12 1.94
C TYR A 385 11.59 21.44 1.28
N ARG A 386 11.81 22.51 2.06
CA ARG A 386 12.28 23.80 1.53
C ARG A 386 13.68 23.73 0.95
N GLU A 387 14.58 22.91 1.51
CA GLU A 387 15.90 22.65 0.95
C GLU A 387 15.77 22.01 -0.44
N VAL A 388 14.91 20.99 -0.56
CA VAL A 388 14.62 20.34 -1.85
C VAL A 388 14.01 21.31 -2.86
N LEU A 389 13.15 22.25 -2.45
CA LEU A 389 12.57 23.26 -3.34
C LEU A 389 13.58 24.28 -3.88
N ARG A 390 14.78 24.40 -3.28
CA ARG A 390 15.88 25.25 -3.77
C ARG A 390 16.67 24.58 -4.88
N ASP A 391 16.48 23.28 -5.10
CA ASP A 391 17.07 22.58 -6.22
C ASP A 391 16.47 23.10 -7.54
N GLU A 392 17.30 23.80 -8.32
CA GLU A 392 16.91 24.39 -9.61
C GLU A 392 16.60 23.32 -10.67
N GLN A 393 17.08 22.09 -10.45
CA GLN A 393 16.96 20.95 -11.35
C GLN A 393 15.71 20.12 -11.03
N LEU A 394 15.03 20.41 -9.91
CA LEU A 394 13.81 19.73 -9.53
C LEU A 394 12.68 20.01 -10.52
N GLY A 395 12.29 18.97 -11.27
CA GLY A 395 11.25 19.07 -12.29
C GLY A 395 9.88 19.54 -11.74
N PRO A 396 9.01 20.15 -12.58
CA PRO A 396 7.74 20.76 -12.14
C PRO A 396 6.83 19.82 -11.35
N MET A 397 6.80 18.54 -11.73
CA MET A 397 5.99 17.53 -11.05
C MET A 397 6.50 17.30 -9.63
N ALA A 398 7.77 16.92 -9.47
CA ALA A 398 8.37 16.71 -8.16
C ALA A 398 8.29 17.97 -7.28
N LYS A 399 8.48 19.15 -7.87
CA LYS A 399 8.36 20.44 -7.19
C LYS A 399 6.94 20.69 -6.65
N SER A 400 5.91 20.39 -7.43
CA SER A 400 4.52 20.45 -6.96
C SER A 400 4.27 19.51 -5.78
N ASP A 401 4.73 18.26 -5.84
CA ASP A 401 4.52 17.30 -4.76
C ASP A 401 5.20 17.76 -3.45
N VAL A 402 6.42 18.29 -3.54
CA VAL A 402 7.15 18.84 -2.39
C VAL A 402 6.48 20.12 -1.86
N LEU A 403 5.91 20.96 -2.71
CA LEU A 403 5.12 22.12 -2.29
C LEU A 403 3.87 21.72 -1.51
N VAL A 404 3.14 20.67 -1.95
CA VAL A 404 2.00 20.13 -1.18
C VAL A 404 2.45 19.68 0.21
N ARG A 405 3.57 18.95 0.30
CA ARG A 405 4.12 18.50 1.60
C ARG A 405 4.59 19.65 2.48
N THR A 406 5.15 20.70 1.87
CA THR A 406 5.55 21.94 2.55
C THR A 406 4.34 22.69 3.08
N ALA A 407 3.23 22.74 2.32
CA ALA A 407 1.98 23.32 2.79
C ALA A 407 1.43 22.57 4.00
N MET A 408 1.51 21.23 3.99
CA MET A 408 1.11 20.39 5.13
C MET A 408 1.93 20.71 6.38
N THR A 409 3.26 20.76 6.30
CA THR A 409 4.12 21.10 7.45
C THR A 409 3.91 22.54 7.92
N THR A 410 3.76 23.48 7.00
CA THR A 410 3.45 24.89 7.30
C THR A 410 2.15 25.00 8.09
N ALA A 411 1.10 24.30 7.66
CA ALA A 411 -0.19 24.26 8.36
C ALA A 411 -0.07 23.62 9.75
N MET A 412 0.65 22.49 9.87
CA MET A 412 0.91 21.83 11.15
C MET A 412 1.68 22.72 12.15
N LEU A 413 2.59 23.57 11.67
CA LEU A 413 3.32 24.54 12.49
C LEU A 413 2.49 25.77 12.87
N GLY A 414 1.28 25.91 12.30
CA GLY A 414 0.42 27.10 12.44
C GLY A 414 1.02 28.34 11.77
N GLN A 415 1.87 28.17 10.76
CA GLN A 415 2.52 29.26 10.05
C GLN A 415 1.67 29.71 8.84
N PRO A 416 1.69 31.01 8.49
CA PRO A 416 1.14 31.46 7.20
C PRO A 416 2.03 30.94 6.06
N GLY A 417 1.47 30.62 4.89
CA GLY A 417 2.25 30.08 3.78
C GLY A 417 1.55 28.96 3.01
N ALA A 418 0.78 28.12 3.72
CA ALA A 418 0.24 26.88 3.16
C ALA A 418 -0.61 27.11 1.90
N ALA A 419 -1.47 28.13 1.89
CA ALA A 419 -2.29 28.45 0.72
C ALA A 419 -1.46 28.93 -0.48
N GLN A 420 -0.34 29.65 -0.26
CA GLN A 420 0.56 30.05 -1.33
C GLN A 420 1.31 28.85 -1.90
N ASP A 421 1.80 27.95 -1.04
CA ASP A 421 2.48 26.72 -1.47
C ASP A 421 1.54 25.81 -2.27
N LEU A 422 0.28 25.66 -1.85
CA LEU A 422 -0.74 24.89 -2.60
C LEU A 422 -1.10 25.55 -3.94
N ALA A 423 -1.16 26.88 -4.01
CA ALA A 423 -1.41 27.59 -5.27
C ALA A 423 -0.24 27.42 -6.25
N ALA A 424 1.00 27.48 -5.75
CA ALA A 424 2.19 27.21 -6.53
C ALA A 424 2.24 25.75 -7.02
N ALA A 425 1.86 24.79 -6.17
CA ALA A 425 1.76 23.38 -6.55
C ALA A 425 0.74 23.19 -7.69
N LEU A 426 -0.44 23.78 -7.56
CA LEU A 426 -1.49 23.71 -8.57
C LEU A 426 -1.08 24.32 -9.92
N ALA A 427 -0.30 25.41 -9.90
CA ALA A 427 0.22 26.05 -11.10
C ALA A 427 1.23 25.15 -11.85
N LEU A 428 1.96 24.30 -11.12
CA LEU A 428 2.93 23.36 -11.68
C LEU A 428 2.29 22.05 -12.15
N GLN A 429 1.22 21.60 -11.51
CA GLN A 429 0.50 20.36 -11.84
C GLN A 429 -1.02 20.54 -11.98
N PRO A 430 -1.52 20.82 -13.20
CA PRO A 430 -2.95 20.90 -13.46
C PRO A 430 -3.58 19.52 -13.73
N ARG A 431 -3.05 18.42 -13.18
CA ARG A 431 -3.58 17.06 -13.45
C ARG A 431 -4.53 16.58 -12.37
N TYR A 432 -5.44 15.68 -12.74
CA TYR A 432 -6.56 15.24 -11.91
C TYR A 432 -6.14 14.72 -10.53
N ALA A 433 -5.20 13.76 -10.47
CA ALA A 433 -4.78 13.15 -9.20
C ALA A 433 -4.15 14.18 -8.24
N ALA A 434 -3.32 15.08 -8.78
CA ALA A 434 -2.71 16.16 -8.02
C ALA A 434 -3.75 17.14 -7.48
N ARG A 435 -4.75 17.52 -8.29
CA ARG A 435 -5.86 18.37 -7.86
C ARG A 435 -6.61 17.78 -6.67
N LEU A 436 -6.87 16.48 -6.66
CA LEU A 436 -7.58 15.84 -5.54
C LEU A 436 -6.77 15.82 -4.25
N LYS A 437 -5.44 15.68 -4.33
CA LYS A 437 -4.54 15.80 -3.18
C LYS A 437 -4.51 17.24 -2.68
N ILE A 438 -4.27 18.21 -3.57
CA ILE A 438 -4.23 19.64 -3.26
C ILE A 438 -5.55 20.12 -2.64
N ALA A 439 -6.70 19.69 -3.16
CA ALA A 439 -8.00 20.04 -2.59
C ALA A 439 -8.20 19.52 -1.17
N THR A 440 -7.72 18.31 -0.87
CA THR A 440 -7.73 17.77 0.49
C THR A 440 -6.90 18.65 1.42
N GLU A 441 -5.74 19.12 0.98
CA GLU A 441 -4.91 20.01 1.80
C GLU A 441 -5.51 21.41 1.97
N TYR A 442 -6.16 21.97 0.94
CA TYR A 442 -6.93 23.21 1.09
C TYR A 442 -8.04 23.07 2.14
N SER A 443 -8.76 21.94 2.11
CA SER A 443 -9.80 21.64 3.10
C SER A 443 -9.23 21.54 4.53
N ARG A 444 -8.08 20.87 4.71
CA ARG A 444 -7.38 20.80 6.01
C ARG A 444 -6.88 22.16 6.49
N ALA A 445 -6.41 23.01 5.58
CA ALA A 445 -5.98 24.38 5.88
C ALA A 445 -7.15 25.33 6.19
N GLY A 446 -8.41 24.85 6.13
CA GLY A 446 -9.60 25.65 6.39
C GLY A 446 -10.10 26.45 5.19
N ASP A 447 -9.47 26.32 4.02
CA ASP A 447 -9.87 27.01 2.79
C ASP A 447 -10.84 26.15 1.97
N ALA A 448 -12.04 25.96 2.52
CA ALA A 448 -13.07 25.12 1.92
C ALA A 448 -13.55 25.63 0.54
N ASN A 449 -13.38 26.92 0.25
CA ASN A 449 -13.75 27.50 -1.05
C ASN A 449 -12.76 27.07 -2.14
N GLU A 450 -11.46 27.20 -1.87
CA GLU A 450 -10.44 26.73 -2.81
C GLU A 450 -10.48 25.20 -2.96
N ALA A 451 -10.73 24.46 -1.87
CA ALA A 451 -10.93 23.01 -1.95
C ALA A 451 -12.03 22.63 -2.95
N VAL A 452 -13.21 23.28 -2.86
CA VAL A 452 -14.33 23.05 -3.79
C VAL A 452 -13.93 23.41 -5.22
N ARG A 453 -13.36 24.60 -5.44
CA ARG A 453 -12.95 25.07 -6.78
C ARG A 453 -11.97 24.12 -7.46
N VAL A 454 -11.00 23.59 -6.70
CA VAL A 454 -10.00 22.66 -7.23
C VAL A 454 -10.62 21.31 -7.58
N VAL A 455 -11.57 20.80 -6.78
CA VAL A 455 -12.29 19.56 -7.10
C VAL A 455 -13.21 19.74 -8.30
N GLU A 456 -13.90 20.87 -8.43
CA GLU A 456 -14.72 21.19 -9.61
C GLU A 456 -13.86 21.20 -10.89
N ALA A 457 -12.68 21.83 -10.85
CA ALA A 457 -11.73 21.80 -11.96
C ALA A 457 -11.20 20.37 -12.26
N ALA A 458 -11.08 19.50 -11.25
CA ALA A 458 -10.75 18.09 -11.45
C ALA A 458 -11.89 17.34 -12.16
N ILE A 459 -13.14 17.58 -11.75
CA ILE A 459 -14.34 17.02 -12.39
C ILE A 459 -14.45 17.46 -13.85
N GLU A 460 -14.18 18.74 -14.15
CA GLU A 460 -14.19 19.23 -15.53
C GLU A 460 -13.14 18.54 -16.41
N ALA A 461 -11.96 18.28 -15.86
CA ALA A 461 -10.87 17.63 -16.58
C ALA A 461 -11.12 16.13 -16.83
N GLU A 462 -11.65 15.40 -15.84
CA GLU A 462 -11.99 13.98 -15.97
C GLU A 462 -13.41 13.66 -15.47
N PRO A 463 -14.46 13.98 -16.26
CA PRO A 463 -15.87 13.91 -15.85
C PRO A 463 -16.39 12.52 -15.46
N ARG A 464 -15.63 11.45 -15.71
CA ARG A 464 -16.04 10.06 -15.50
C ARG A 464 -15.42 9.42 -14.25
N ARG A 465 -14.50 10.09 -13.55
CA ARG A 465 -13.89 9.54 -12.33
C ARG A 465 -14.72 9.89 -11.10
N SER A 466 -15.19 8.87 -10.38
CA SER A 466 -16.09 9.04 -9.22
C SER A 466 -15.42 9.75 -8.05
N GLU A 467 -14.10 9.59 -7.86
CA GLU A 467 -13.38 10.08 -6.68
C GLU A 467 -13.54 11.60 -6.46
N ALA A 468 -13.51 12.40 -7.53
CA ALA A 468 -13.68 13.84 -7.42
C ALA A 468 -15.10 14.22 -6.98
N PHE A 469 -16.12 13.51 -7.47
CA PHE A 469 -17.51 13.75 -7.07
C PHE A 469 -17.73 13.39 -5.59
N GLU A 470 -17.20 12.25 -5.16
CA GLU A 470 -17.25 11.83 -3.75
C GLU A 470 -16.55 12.86 -2.85
N ARG A 471 -15.41 13.40 -3.29
CA ARG A 471 -14.69 14.47 -2.58
C ARG A 471 -15.52 15.75 -2.50
N LEU A 472 -16.17 16.14 -3.60
CA LEU A 472 -16.99 17.36 -3.67
C LEU A 472 -18.24 17.27 -2.77
N VAL A 473 -18.91 16.13 -2.79
CA VAL A 473 -20.04 15.80 -1.90
C VAL A 473 -19.62 15.95 -0.45
N LYS A 474 -18.51 15.32 -0.06
CA LYS A 474 -17.97 15.42 1.30
C LYS A 474 -17.70 16.87 1.70
N LEU A 475 -17.14 17.69 0.79
CA LEU A 475 -16.89 19.10 1.06
C LEU A 475 -18.19 19.90 1.24
N TYR A 476 -19.22 19.64 0.43
CA TYR A 476 -20.53 20.28 0.60
C TYR A 476 -21.24 19.84 1.88
N ASP A 477 -21.20 18.57 2.23
CA ASP A 477 -21.77 18.04 3.48
C ASP A 477 -21.09 18.65 4.71
N GLN A 478 -19.75 18.74 4.71
CA GLN A 478 -18.98 19.40 5.78
C GLN A 478 -19.34 20.88 5.97
N ARG A 479 -19.80 21.53 4.90
CA ARG A 479 -20.26 22.93 4.90
C ARG A 479 -21.73 23.08 5.27
N GLY A 480 -22.45 21.98 5.45
CA GLY A 480 -23.90 22.00 5.67
C GLY A 480 -24.67 22.48 4.44
N ASP A 481 -24.20 22.18 3.23
CA ASP A 481 -24.85 22.50 1.96
C ASP A 481 -25.40 21.22 1.28
N PRO A 482 -26.48 20.62 1.83
CA PRO A 482 -27.04 19.37 1.30
C PRO A 482 -27.61 19.55 -0.12
N GLU A 483 -28.04 20.76 -0.48
CA GLU A 483 -28.59 21.04 -1.81
C GLU A 483 -27.51 20.94 -2.88
N ARG A 484 -26.33 21.56 -2.68
CA ARG A 484 -25.22 21.41 -3.63
C ARG A 484 -24.63 20.01 -3.65
N SER A 485 -24.59 19.35 -2.49
CA SER A 485 -24.21 17.93 -2.38
C SER A 485 -25.11 17.06 -3.27
N ILE A 486 -26.42 17.23 -3.14
CA ILE A 486 -27.44 16.57 -3.97
C ILE A 486 -27.29 16.94 -5.44
N GLN A 487 -27.14 18.22 -5.79
CA GLN A 487 -27.01 18.66 -7.18
C GLN A 487 -25.75 18.09 -7.84
N THR A 488 -24.64 18.02 -7.12
CA THR A 488 -23.39 17.40 -7.59
C THR A 488 -23.64 15.94 -7.94
N VAL A 489 -24.27 15.22 -7.02
CA VAL A 489 -24.65 13.81 -7.14
C VAL A 489 -25.59 13.57 -8.33
N LEU A 490 -26.60 14.42 -8.52
CA LEU A 490 -27.51 14.36 -9.66
C LEU A 490 -26.85 14.73 -11.00
N SER A 491 -25.93 15.70 -11.01
CA SER A 491 -25.21 16.07 -12.24
C SER A 491 -24.27 14.94 -12.69
N TRP A 492 -23.65 14.25 -11.74
CA TRP A 492 -22.83 13.07 -12.00
C TRP A 492 -23.65 11.90 -12.49
N SER A 493 -24.85 11.72 -11.93
CA SER A 493 -25.74 10.63 -12.30
C SER A 493 -26.15 10.60 -13.77
N GLN A 494 -26.28 11.78 -14.37
CA GLN A 494 -26.55 11.92 -15.81
C GLN A 494 -25.39 11.38 -16.66
N ARG A 495 -24.18 11.35 -16.12
CA ARG A 495 -22.95 10.91 -16.80
C ARG A 495 -22.66 9.42 -16.61
N ILE A 496 -23.10 8.84 -15.49
CA ILE A 496 -22.98 7.40 -15.19
C ILE A 496 -24.35 6.86 -14.72
N PRO A 497 -25.29 6.64 -15.64
CA PRO A 497 -26.61 6.15 -15.28
C PRO A 497 -26.51 4.75 -14.65
N GLY A 498 -27.27 4.50 -13.59
CA GLY A 498 -27.34 3.18 -12.96
C GLY A 498 -26.29 2.85 -11.90
N ASP A 499 -25.46 3.81 -11.46
CA ASP A 499 -24.51 3.58 -10.36
C ASP A 499 -25.24 3.29 -9.03
N VAL A 500 -24.91 2.14 -8.42
CA VAL A 500 -25.51 1.65 -7.18
C VAL A 500 -25.16 2.53 -5.96
N ARG A 501 -23.95 3.08 -5.88
CA ARG A 501 -23.51 3.93 -4.76
C ARG A 501 -24.30 5.23 -4.72
N LEU A 502 -24.59 5.78 -5.90
CA LEU A 502 -25.42 6.96 -6.03
C LEU A 502 -26.85 6.72 -5.49
N GLY A 503 -27.47 5.61 -5.91
CA GLY A 503 -28.81 5.27 -5.41
C GLY A 503 -28.81 5.11 -3.88
N GLN A 504 -27.77 4.50 -3.31
CA GLN A 504 -27.60 4.40 -1.85
C GLN A 504 -27.45 5.78 -1.18
N PHE A 505 -26.69 6.70 -1.78
CA PHE A 505 -26.58 8.06 -1.28
C PHE A 505 -27.94 8.78 -1.27
N LEU A 506 -28.70 8.69 -2.36
CA LEU A 506 -30.05 9.27 -2.44
C LEU A 506 -31.00 8.64 -1.40
N MET A 507 -30.91 7.33 -1.16
CA MET A 507 -31.65 6.67 -0.07
C MET A 507 -31.26 7.20 1.31
N SER A 508 -29.97 7.50 1.54
CA SER A 508 -29.50 8.05 2.81
C SER A 508 -30.05 9.45 3.09
N GLN A 509 -30.35 10.20 2.03
CA GLN A 509 -30.99 11.52 2.07
C GLN A 509 -32.54 11.43 2.05
N ASN A 510 -33.13 10.24 2.23
CA ASN A 510 -34.58 9.97 2.14
C ASN A 510 -35.22 10.31 0.77
N ARG A 511 -34.44 10.45 -0.30
CA ARG A 511 -34.93 10.72 -1.67
C ARG A 511 -35.23 9.41 -2.39
N PHE A 512 -36.22 8.68 -1.87
CA PHE A 512 -36.49 7.30 -2.27
C PHE A 512 -36.90 7.14 -3.73
N ASP A 513 -37.66 8.08 -4.30
CA ASP A 513 -38.13 7.99 -5.69
C ASP A 513 -36.98 8.10 -6.70
N GLU A 514 -36.02 8.98 -6.42
CA GLU A 514 -34.84 9.15 -7.25
C GLU A 514 -33.87 7.97 -7.12
N ALA A 515 -33.69 7.46 -5.90
CA ALA A 515 -32.93 6.23 -5.69
C ALA A 515 -33.53 5.04 -6.45
N GLU A 516 -34.86 4.90 -6.42
CA GLU A 516 -35.58 3.86 -7.16
C GLU A 516 -35.36 3.96 -8.66
N ALA A 517 -35.52 5.16 -9.23
CA ALA A 517 -35.25 5.41 -10.64
C ALA A 517 -33.81 5.05 -11.01
N HIS A 518 -32.85 5.34 -10.13
CA HIS A 518 -31.44 5.00 -10.33
C HIS A 518 -31.17 3.49 -10.34
N PHE A 519 -31.68 2.74 -9.35
CA PHE A 519 -31.48 1.29 -9.35
C PHE A 519 -32.20 0.61 -10.51
N ARG A 520 -33.39 1.10 -10.91
CA ARG A 520 -34.07 0.61 -12.12
C ARG A 520 -33.25 0.87 -13.38
N ARG A 521 -32.67 2.06 -13.52
CA ARG A 521 -31.76 2.37 -14.63
C ARG A 521 -30.51 1.48 -14.63
N GLY A 522 -30.00 1.14 -13.45
CA GLY A 522 -28.93 0.15 -13.26
C GLY A 522 -29.33 -1.22 -13.80
N LEU A 523 -30.54 -1.69 -13.51
CA LEU A 523 -31.09 -2.94 -14.06
C LEU A 523 -31.40 -2.88 -15.56
N GLU A 524 -31.69 -1.72 -16.12
CA GLU A 524 -31.82 -1.56 -17.58
C GLU A 524 -30.47 -1.73 -18.30
N ILE A 525 -29.38 -1.31 -17.65
CA ILE A 525 -28.02 -1.41 -18.18
C ILE A 525 -27.44 -2.80 -17.94
N GLU A 526 -27.59 -3.31 -16.72
CA GLU A 526 -27.14 -4.63 -16.29
C GLU A 526 -28.33 -5.42 -15.71
N PRO A 527 -29.10 -6.13 -16.55
CA PRO A 527 -30.29 -6.88 -16.11
C PRO A 527 -30.02 -8.02 -15.13
N GLN A 528 -28.76 -8.43 -14.99
CA GLN A 528 -28.30 -9.50 -14.09
C GLN A 528 -27.49 -8.92 -12.91
N SER A 529 -27.74 -7.67 -12.52
CA SER A 529 -27.04 -7.03 -11.41
C SER A 529 -27.64 -7.43 -10.06
N ALA A 530 -27.05 -8.42 -9.38
CA ALA A 530 -27.48 -8.84 -8.04
C ALA A 530 -27.42 -7.68 -7.02
N ALA A 531 -26.39 -6.83 -7.09
CA ALA A 531 -26.24 -5.66 -6.22
C ALA A 531 -27.38 -4.65 -6.38
N SER A 532 -27.82 -4.39 -7.63
CA SER A 532 -28.96 -3.49 -7.90
C SER A 532 -30.27 -4.05 -7.34
N HIS A 533 -30.48 -5.37 -7.46
CA HIS A 533 -31.61 -6.05 -6.84
C HIS A 533 -31.56 -5.96 -5.31
N VAL A 534 -30.40 -6.15 -4.66
CA VAL A 534 -30.25 -5.93 -3.21
C VAL A 534 -30.64 -4.51 -2.81
N GLN A 535 -30.24 -3.49 -3.58
CA GLN A 535 -30.58 -2.11 -3.22
C GLN A 535 -32.06 -1.78 -3.42
N LEU A 536 -32.70 -2.28 -4.47
CA LEU A 536 -34.16 -2.17 -4.59
C LEU A 536 -34.87 -2.88 -3.44
N GLY A 537 -34.39 -4.06 -3.03
CA GLY A 537 -34.88 -4.72 -1.83
C GLY A 537 -34.76 -3.85 -0.58
N ASN A 538 -33.59 -3.23 -0.36
CA ASN A 538 -33.37 -2.33 0.77
C ASN A 538 -34.31 -1.12 0.74
N LEU A 539 -34.55 -0.55 -0.45
CA LEU A 539 -35.45 0.56 -0.67
C LEU A 539 -36.89 0.18 -0.29
N ARG A 540 -37.40 -0.93 -0.84
CA ARG A 540 -38.72 -1.47 -0.53
C ARG A 540 -38.89 -1.72 0.97
N ARG A 541 -37.89 -2.36 1.59
CA ARG A 541 -37.91 -2.61 3.04
C ARG A 541 -37.99 -1.33 3.86
N ARG A 542 -37.29 -0.25 3.46
CA ARG A 542 -37.36 1.05 4.14
C ARG A 542 -38.72 1.74 4.00
N ARG A 543 -39.44 1.49 2.91
CA ARG A 543 -40.83 1.95 2.72
C ARG A 543 -41.87 1.07 3.42
N GLY A 544 -41.46 -0.04 4.04
CA GLY A 544 -42.37 -1.03 4.64
C GLY A 544 -42.98 -2.01 3.62
N GLU A 545 -42.49 -2.00 2.38
CA GLU A 545 -42.93 -2.83 1.26
C GLU A 545 -42.24 -4.21 1.33
N PHE A 546 -42.52 -4.99 2.39
CA PHE A 546 -41.78 -6.22 2.69
C PHE A 546 -41.91 -7.31 1.63
N ALA A 547 -43.08 -7.46 0.99
CA ALA A 547 -43.30 -8.47 -0.05
C ALA A 547 -42.42 -8.20 -1.29
N GLU A 548 -42.44 -6.97 -1.80
CA GLU A 548 -41.61 -6.55 -2.93
C GLU A 548 -40.11 -6.61 -2.58
N SER A 549 -39.76 -6.29 -1.33
CA SER A 549 -38.39 -6.46 -0.84
C SER A 549 -37.91 -7.91 -0.93
N VAL A 550 -38.74 -8.89 -0.57
CA VAL A 550 -38.43 -10.31 -0.67
C VAL A 550 -38.22 -10.73 -2.12
N GLU A 551 -39.06 -10.27 -3.04
CA GLU A 551 -38.92 -10.57 -4.48
C GLU A 551 -37.56 -10.09 -5.03
N HIS A 552 -37.17 -8.85 -4.69
CA HIS A 552 -35.88 -8.33 -5.11
C HIS A 552 -34.70 -9.10 -4.51
N TYR A 553 -34.72 -9.45 -3.23
CA TYR A 553 -33.64 -10.26 -2.65
C TYR A 553 -33.60 -11.69 -3.19
N ARG A 554 -34.76 -12.32 -3.47
CA ARG A 554 -34.82 -13.62 -4.15
C ARG A 554 -34.14 -13.55 -5.50
N ARG A 555 -34.44 -12.52 -6.28
CA ARG A 555 -33.78 -12.30 -7.56
C ARG A 555 -32.27 -12.12 -7.42
N ALA A 556 -31.80 -11.42 -6.39
CA ALA A 556 -30.37 -11.26 -6.12
C ALA A 556 -29.68 -12.60 -5.79
N VAL A 557 -30.29 -13.47 -4.98
CA VAL A 557 -29.70 -14.79 -4.66
C VAL A 557 -29.80 -15.79 -5.82
N ASP A 558 -30.80 -15.65 -6.69
CA ASP A 558 -30.90 -16.44 -7.93
C ASP A 558 -29.79 -16.08 -8.93
N ILE A 559 -29.50 -14.77 -9.05
CA ILE A 559 -28.45 -14.24 -9.92
C ILE A 559 -27.06 -14.58 -9.38
N ALA A 560 -26.86 -14.39 -8.07
CA ALA A 560 -25.57 -14.59 -7.41
C ALA A 560 -25.73 -15.55 -6.21
N PRO A 561 -25.66 -16.88 -6.44
CA PRO A 561 -25.90 -17.91 -5.41
C PRO A 561 -24.88 -17.97 -4.26
N GLU A 562 -23.82 -17.15 -4.33
CA GLU A 562 -22.76 -17.03 -3.33
C GLU A 562 -22.79 -15.66 -2.62
N TYR A 563 -23.77 -14.80 -2.92
CA TYR A 563 -23.83 -13.45 -2.34
C TYR A 563 -24.40 -13.46 -0.92
N VAL A 564 -23.51 -13.59 0.08
CA VAL A 564 -23.86 -13.72 1.51
C VAL A 564 -24.81 -12.63 2.00
N ASP A 565 -24.53 -11.35 1.73
CA ASP A 565 -25.38 -10.24 2.20
C ASP A 565 -26.82 -10.35 1.67
N ALA A 566 -27.02 -10.79 0.42
CA ALA A 566 -28.35 -10.99 -0.15
C ALA A 566 -29.14 -12.08 0.61
N PHE A 567 -28.51 -13.19 0.99
CA PHE A 567 -29.13 -14.23 1.82
C PHE A 567 -29.48 -13.71 3.22
N VAL A 568 -28.59 -12.92 3.85
CA VAL A 568 -28.84 -12.31 5.16
C VAL A 568 -30.04 -11.36 5.08
N LYS A 569 -30.07 -10.45 4.10
CA LYS A 569 -31.18 -9.52 3.91
C LYS A 569 -32.50 -10.23 3.61
N LEU A 570 -32.47 -11.29 2.78
CA LEU A 570 -33.64 -12.11 2.49
C LEU A 570 -34.18 -12.78 3.75
N GLY A 571 -33.32 -13.47 4.51
CA GLY A 571 -33.73 -14.16 5.73
C GLY A 571 -34.24 -13.20 6.80
N GLN A 572 -33.57 -12.05 6.98
CA GLN A 572 -34.02 -10.99 7.88
C GLN A 572 -35.42 -10.48 7.52
N THR A 573 -35.67 -10.26 6.22
CA THR A 573 -36.93 -9.71 5.72
C THR A 573 -38.06 -10.73 5.79
N LEU A 574 -37.81 -12.00 5.42
CA LEU A 574 -38.76 -13.10 5.59
C LEU A 574 -39.17 -13.26 7.05
N SER A 575 -38.18 -13.18 7.94
CA SER A 575 -38.45 -13.31 9.37
C SER A 575 -39.25 -12.13 9.94
N ALA A 576 -39.00 -10.91 9.47
CA ALA A 576 -39.83 -9.75 9.80
C ALA A 576 -41.27 -9.91 9.26
N GLY A 577 -41.43 -10.57 8.11
CA GLY A 577 -42.73 -10.94 7.54
C GLY A 577 -43.41 -12.17 8.16
N GLY A 578 -42.83 -12.78 9.20
CA GLY A 578 -43.39 -13.93 9.91
C GLY A 578 -43.01 -15.31 9.34
N ASP A 579 -42.27 -15.38 8.23
CA ASP A 579 -41.78 -16.63 7.66
C ASP A 579 -40.45 -17.05 8.30
N ALA A 580 -40.54 -17.58 9.53
CA ALA A 580 -39.37 -18.06 10.26
C ALA A 580 -38.69 -19.26 9.57
N SER A 581 -39.46 -20.16 8.97
CA SER A 581 -38.93 -21.36 8.30
C SER A 581 -38.13 -20.99 7.05
N GLY A 582 -38.64 -20.11 6.19
CA GLY A 582 -37.90 -19.60 5.04
C GLY A 582 -36.67 -18.80 5.46
N ALA A 583 -36.77 -18.01 6.53
CA ALA A 583 -35.63 -17.29 7.08
C ALA A 583 -34.48 -18.20 7.53
N LEU A 584 -34.79 -19.32 8.21
CA LEU A 584 -33.79 -20.30 8.64
C LEU A 584 -33.01 -20.87 7.44
N VAL A 585 -33.71 -21.26 6.37
CA VAL A 585 -33.07 -21.84 5.17
C VAL A 585 -32.05 -20.87 4.57
N HIS A 586 -32.42 -19.61 4.38
CA HIS A 586 -31.54 -18.62 3.76
C HIS A 586 -30.41 -18.18 4.68
N LEU A 587 -30.64 -18.06 5.99
CA LEU A 587 -29.60 -17.68 6.96
C LEU A 587 -28.60 -18.82 7.20
N GLN A 588 -29.06 -20.07 7.22
CA GLN A 588 -28.17 -21.24 7.24
C GLN A 588 -27.31 -21.29 5.97
N ARG A 589 -27.88 -20.95 4.81
CA ARG A 589 -27.11 -20.83 3.57
C ARG A 589 -26.04 -19.73 3.68
N ALA A 590 -26.39 -18.55 4.23
CA ALA A 590 -25.43 -17.47 4.45
C ALA A 590 -24.26 -17.90 5.35
N VAL A 591 -24.54 -18.56 6.48
CA VAL A 591 -23.50 -19.10 7.38
C VAL A 591 -22.67 -20.19 6.71
N SER A 592 -23.26 -21.04 5.86
CA SER A 592 -22.51 -22.07 5.13
C SER A 592 -21.56 -21.48 4.08
N LEU A 593 -21.92 -20.34 3.50
CA LEU A 593 -21.11 -19.64 2.49
C LEU A 593 -19.98 -18.84 3.14
N ASP A 594 -20.25 -18.21 4.28
CA ASP A 594 -19.26 -17.48 5.07
C ASP A 594 -19.42 -17.79 6.57
N PRO A 595 -18.66 -18.79 7.08
CA PRO A 595 -18.66 -19.15 8.49
C PRO A 595 -18.10 -18.07 9.43
N ALA A 596 -17.49 -17.00 8.91
CA ALA A 596 -16.99 -15.87 9.71
C ALA A 596 -17.97 -14.69 9.72
N SER A 597 -19.13 -14.81 9.06
CA SER A 597 -20.10 -13.73 8.92
C SER A 597 -20.85 -13.46 10.23
N GLY A 598 -20.34 -12.51 11.02
CA GLY A 598 -21.00 -12.04 12.24
C GLY A 598 -22.48 -11.65 12.03
N PRO A 599 -22.84 -10.87 10.98
CA PRO A 599 -24.23 -10.55 10.69
C PRO A 599 -25.13 -11.75 10.38
N ALA A 600 -24.62 -12.77 9.65
CA ALA A 600 -25.40 -13.96 9.33
C ALA A 600 -25.70 -14.79 10.59
N HIS A 601 -24.67 -14.99 11.42
CA HIS A 601 -24.81 -15.66 12.71
C HIS A 601 -25.79 -14.93 13.64
N ALA A 602 -25.69 -13.60 13.75
CA ALA A 602 -26.59 -12.81 14.59
C ALA A 602 -28.06 -12.90 14.13
N GLU A 603 -28.34 -12.80 12.82
CA GLU A 603 -29.72 -12.92 12.34
C GLU A 603 -30.24 -14.37 12.44
N LEU A 604 -29.41 -15.39 12.21
CA LEU A 604 -29.78 -16.79 12.41
C LEU A 604 -30.17 -17.06 13.87
N GLY A 605 -29.34 -16.61 14.82
CA GLY A 605 -29.63 -16.71 16.25
C GLY A 605 -30.93 -16.01 16.63
N MET A 606 -31.25 -14.86 16.02
CA MET A 606 -32.50 -14.15 16.27
C MET A 606 -33.74 -14.88 15.76
N VAL A 607 -33.63 -15.64 14.67
CA VAL A 607 -34.72 -16.51 14.20
C VAL A 607 -34.88 -17.70 15.15
N LEU A 608 -33.78 -18.38 15.50
CA LEU A 608 -33.78 -19.53 16.42
C LEU A 608 -34.36 -19.19 17.79
N ALA A 609 -33.95 -18.05 18.38
CA ALA A 609 -34.48 -17.58 19.65
C ALA A 609 -35.98 -17.21 19.59
N ARG A 610 -36.50 -16.81 18.41
CA ARG A 610 -37.94 -16.59 18.24
C ARG A 610 -38.72 -17.88 18.08
N THR A 611 -38.11 -18.92 17.50
CA THR A 611 -38.70 -20.26 17.39
C THR A 611 -38.52 -21.10 18.66
N GLY A 612 -37.87 -20.57 19.69
CA GLY A 612 -37.69 -21.20 21.00
C GLY A 612 -36.46 -22.10 21.12
N ASP A 613 -35.61 -22.17 20.09
CA ASP A 613 -34.36 -22.92 20.13
C ASP A 613 -33.23 -22.04 20.70
N TYR A 614 -33.28 -21.85 22.01
CA TYR A 614 -32.36 -20.97 22.73
C TYR A 614 -30.94 -21.52 22.81
N GLU A 615 -30.77 -22.85 22.77
CA GLU A 615 -29.45 -23.49 22.77
C GLU A 615 -28.71 -23.19 21.46
N ALA A 616 -29.35 -23.50 20.32
CA ALA A 616 -28.76 -23.20 19.02
C ALA A 616 -28.58 -21.69 18.83
N ALA A 617 -29.51 -20.87 19.32
CA ALA A 617 -29.37 -19.41 19.26
C ALA A 617 -28.13 -18.91 20.01
N SER A 618 -27.85 -19.43 21.22
CA SER A 618 -26.66 -19.07 22.00
C SER A 618 -25.38 -19.30 21.21
N ALA A 619 -25.24 -20.48 20.59
CA ALA A 619 -24.06 -20.83 19.79
C ALA A 619 -23.88 -19.87 18.59
N GLN A 620 -24.97 -19.47 17.93
CA GLN A 620 -24.88 -18.51 16.84
C GLN A 620 -24.51 -17.10 17.33
N PHE A 621 -25.04 -16.64 18.47
CA PHE A 621 -24.65 -15.35 19.01
C PHE A 621 -23.20 -15.33 19.50
N GLU A 622 -22.70 -16.41 20.08
CA GLU A 622 -21.28 -16.55 20.45
C GLU A 622 -20.38 -16.45 19.21
N ALA A 623 -20.72 -17.16 18.13
CA ALA A 623 -20.00 -17.04 16.86
C ALA A 623 -20.03 -15.59 16.31
N ALA A 624 -21.18 -14.91 16.40
CA ALA A 624 -21.29 -13.51 16.00
C ALA A 624 -20.40 -12.57 16.84
N LEU A 625 -20.25 -12.82 18.15
CA LEU A 625 -19.40 -12.04 19.05
C LEU A 625 -17.90 -12.34 18.90
N VAL A 626 -17.54 -13.54 18.45
CA VAL A 626 -16.16 -13.86 18.04
C VAL A 626 -15.78 -13.08 16.78
N ALA A 627 -16.69 -12.97 15.82
CA ALA A 627 -16.48 -12.19 14.60
C ALA A 627 -16.48 -10.67 14.86
N ASP A 628 -17.40 -10.18 15.69
CA ASP A 628 -17.50 -8.78 16.09
C ASP A 628 -18.00 -8.67 17.54
N SER A 629 -17.07 -8.41 18.45
CA SER A 629 -17.36 -8.24 19.88
C SER A 629 -18.18 -7.00 20.21
N THR A 630 -18.42 -6.11 19.23
CA THR A 630 -19.24 -4.91 19.35
C THR A 630 -20.62 -5.05 18.69
N SER A 631 -21.04 -6.27 18.36
CA SER A 631 -22.35 -6.53 17.77
C SER A 631 -23.48 -6.30 18.77
N SER A 632 -24.12 -5.13 18.69
CA SER A 632 -25.33 -4.79 19.48
C SER A 632 -26.44 -5.84 19.29
N ARG A 633 -26.60 -6.35 18.06
CA ARG A 633 -27.61 -7.38 17.71
C ARG A 633 -27.36 -8.69 18.46
N ALA A 634 -26.10 -9.15 18.52
CA ALA A 634 -25.75 -10.40 19.18
C ALA A 634 -25.84 -10.27 20.71
N HIS A 635 -25.42 -9.14 21.27
CA HIS A 635 -25.64 -8.86 22.70
C HIS A 635 -27.11 -8.82 23.07
N TRP A 636 -27.96 -8.16 22.28
CA TRP A 636 -29.40 -8.20 22.50
C TRP A 636 -29.95 -9.63 22.46
N GLY A 637 -29.52 -10.43 21.48
CA GLY A 637 -29.88 -11.84 21.35
C GLY A 637 -29.48 -12.69 22.56
N MET A 638 -28.23 -12.57 23.03
CA MET A 638 -27.74 -13.25 24.23
C MET A 638 -28.51 -12.84 25.48
N GLY A 639 -28.86 -11.56 25.62
CA GLY A 639 -29.69 -11.11 26.73
C GLY A 639 -31.03 -11.83 26.78
N ARG A 640 -31.69 -12.02 25.63
CA ARG A 640 -32.95 -12.77 25.53
C ARG A 640 -32.79 -14.25 25.86
N VAL A 641 -31.69 -14.86 25.42
CA VAL A 641 -31.37 -16.26 25.74
C VAL A 641 -31.19 -16.42 27.26
N ARG A 642 -30.38 -15.56 27.90
CA ARG A 642 -30.15 -15.61 29.35
C ARG A 642 -31.42 -15.34 30.15
N GLU A 643 -32.24 -14.37 29.73
CA GLU A 643 -33.55 -14.09 30.33
C GLU A 643 -34.46 -15.33 30.27
N SER A 644 -34.48 -16.05 29.14
CA SER A 644 -35.27 -17.29 29.00
C SER A 644 -34.76 -18.45 29.87
N GLN A 645 -33.47 -18.43 30.22
CA GLN A 645 -32.83 -19.41 31.10
C GLN A 645 -32.98 -19.05 32.60
N GLY A 646 -33.54 -17.87 32.91
CA GLY A 646 -33.69 -17.36 34.28
C GLY A 646 -32.43 -16.67 34.84
N ASP A 647 -31.37 -16.52 34.05
CA ASP A 647 -30.15 -15.79 34.45
C ASP A 647 -30.33 -14.30 34.16
N LEU A 648 -31.04 -13.62 35.06
CA LEU A 648 -31.41 -12.22 34.92
C LEU A 648 -30.19 -11.28 35.01
N ALA A 649 -29.18 -11.64 35.80
CA ALA A 649 -27.94 -10.88 35.93
C ALA A 649 -27.14 -10.88 34.61
N ALA A 650 -26.91 -12.04 34.00
CA ALA A 650 -26.23 -12.12 32.70
C ALA A 650 -27.05 -11.47 31.59
N ALA A 651 -28.38 -11.60 31.64
CA ALA A 651 -29.27 -10.92 30.69
C ALA A 651 -29.10 -9.39 30.73
N ALA A 652 -29.11 -8.80 31.93
CA ALA A 652 -28.93 -7.36 32.10
C ALA A 652 -27.55 -6.87 31.64
N ALA A 653 -26.47 -7.63 31.88
CA ALA A 653 -25.13 -7.28 31.42
C ALA A 653 -25.06 -7.18 29.88
N HIS A 654 -25.66 -8.16 29.19
CA HIS A 654 -25.76 -8.13 27.73
C HIS A 654 -26.66 -7.01 27.21
N TYR A 655 -27.80 -6.74 27.85
CA TYR A 655 -28.67 -5.62 27.49
C TYR A 655 -27.99 -4.26 27.69
N ARG A 656 -27.22 -4.05 28.76
CA ARG A 656 -26.40 -2.83 28.94
C ARG A 656 -25.41 -2.63 27.81
N THR A 657 -24.68 -3.68 27.47
CA THR A 657 -23.67 -3.64 26.40
C THR A 657 -24.35 -3.29 25.07
N SER A 658 -25.44 -3.99 24.74
CA SER A 658 -26.24 -3.71 23.54
C SER A 658 -26.71 -2.26 23.48
N ALA A 659 -27.24 -1.72 24.58
CA ALA A 659 -27.77 -0.35 24.67
C ALA A 659 -26.67 0.72 24.59
N GLY A 660 -25.48 0.44 25.13
CA GLY A 660 -24.31 1.31 25.03
C GLY A 660 -23.78 1.42 23.60
N ILE A 661 -23.92 0.36 22.79
CA ILE A 661 -23.53 0.36 21.38
C ILE A 661 -24.58 1.07 20.51
N ARG A 662 -25.87 0.74 20.69
CA ARG A 662 -26.96 1.30 19.90
C ARG A 662 -28.22 1.43 20.73
N ALA A 663 -28.76 2.65 20.79
CA ALA A 663 -30.04 2.92 21.43
C ALA A 663 -31.16 2.10 20.75
N ASN A 664 -31.80 1.22 21.52
CA ASN A 664 -32.96 0.44 21.09
C ASN A 664 -34.01 0.45 22.21
N PRO A 665 -35.21 1.02 21.98
CA PRO A 665 -36.27 1.09 22.98
C PRO A 665 -36.63 -0.27 23.59
N GLU A 666 -36.64 -1.36 22.81
CA GLU A 666 -36.96 -2.70 23.31
C GLU A 666 -35.92 -3.22 24.30
N VAL A 667 -34.63 -2.95 24.02
CA VAL A 667 -33.51 -3.31 24.90
C VAL A 667 -33.61 -2.54 26.21
N PHE A 668 -33.91 -1.23 26.14
CA PHE A 668 -34.11 -0.40 27.33
C PHE A 668 -35.31 -0.87 28.16
N SER A 669 -36.45 -1.17 27.53
CA SER A 669 -37.64 -1.66 28.24
C SER A 669 -37.37 -2.99 28.94
N ARG A 670 -36.64 -3.92 28.31
CA ARG A 670 -36.27 -5.20 28.93
C ARG A 670 -35.29 -5.02 30.06
N LEU A 671 -34.24 -4.22 29.87
CA LEU A 671 -33.29 -3.91 30.94
C LEU A 671 -33.98 -3.26 32.14
N ALA A 672 -34.87 -2.28 31.91
CA ALA A 672 -35.64 -1.62 32.96
C ALA A 672 -36.56 -2.59 33.71
N TRP A 673 -37.20 -3.52 33.00
CA TRP A 673 -38.02 -4.56 33.62
C TRP A 673 -37.19 -5.44 34.56
N ILE A 674 -36.05 -5.97 34.08
CA ILE A 674 -35.18 -6.83 34.90
C ILE A 674 -34.72 -6.09 36.17
N LEU A 675 -34.25 -4.84 36.01
CA LEU A 675 -33.78 -4.02 37.14
C LEU A 675 -34.89 -3.73 38.16
N ALA A 676 -36.14 -3.64 37.72
CA ALA A 676 -37.29 -3.43 38.61
C ALA A 676 -37.74 -4.72 39.31
N THR A 677 -37.55 -5.89 38.70
CA THR A 677 -38.06 -7.17 39.22
C THR A 677 -37.03 -8.01 39.99
N ALA A 678 -35.73 -7.74 39.84
CA ALA A 678 -34.65 -8.48 40.51
C ALA A 678 -33.54 -7.54 41.06
N PRO A 679 -33.87 -6.60 41.97
CA PRO A 679 -32.91 -5.63 42.49
C PRO A 679 -31.79 -6.24 43.36
N ASP A 680 -32.00 -7.44 43.91
CA ASP A 680 -31.10 -8.08 44.89
C ASP A 680 -30.15 -9.15 44.28
N GLU A 681 -30.23 -9.44 42.99
CA GLU A 681 -29.39 -10.45 42.32
C GLU A 681 -28.05 -9.90 41.78
N GLY A 682 -27.60 -8.74 42.28
CA GLY A 682 -26.36 -8.09 41.84
C GLY A 682 -26.43 -7.53 40.41
N VAL A 683 -27.65 -7.30 39.91
CA VAL A 683 -27.96 -6.90 38.53
C VAL A 683 -27.49 -5.49 38.24
#